data_AF-A0A8S4RN57-F1
#
_entry.id   AF-A0A8S4RN57-F1
#
_cell.length_a   1.000
_cell.length_b   1.000
_cell.length_c   1.000
_cell.angle_alpha   90.00
_cell.angle_beta   90.00
_cell.angle_gamma   90.00
#
_symmetry.space_group_name_H-M   'P 1'
#
loop_
_entity.id
_entity.type
_entity.pdbx_description
1 polymer ?
#
loop_
_entity_poly.entity_id
_entity_poly.type
_entity_poly.pdbx_seq_one_letter_code
_entity_poly.pdbx_strand_id
1 'polypeptide(L)'
;MATSLLDGSALYGSSEKELRSLRLYDAGKMDVGSCRKCNDGTPTAPLYKTLLAEHNRIAGQLYSMNPFWEDNTLFLEARRAMAAVIQHITFNEFLPVLLGEVTMLTMPLGDQPKYIIQTVPFFHLLVYLLKCNDGTPTAPLYKTLLAEHNRIAGQLYSMNPFWEDNTLFLEARRAMAAVIQHITFNEFLPVLLGEVGMAKAELKLTSLGFWRGYSSSNRAGAYAELVSVAPIFNAMMNEKLLNKTVTLQELVKTNSHQVSRFPTSAQWGLNRARDHGLPSYLKVLRMCDPMANVKSYADFEKLGFDRTHQEMLADMYRNAEDIELMVAGAIEKPASGAVIGSTLACVMAVQFANLKKSDRFWYENDIPPSSFAPEQLGAIRKVSLAGMLCAADGTLGRIQPKAFVKEDPYLNAAQQCSQHSSLELSAWRDESGAKAAERLSQDMLSAAMHKAKQEMADRKKLEYMLWEAHGGADPKSPVGTAASFSKANKYALKLANTSLFFEFATNELLNSVNGRRRKRQIFGDSLGFGSANDFVDSLQSVDVSSFLGQDQLGPIIEPQCDDSGSCDPDNPFRTYTGFCNNLRNPNLGKSLTTFARLLPPVYEDGVSRPRSNSVTGTPLPSPRIVSTVIHPDISNLHTRYTLMVMQFAQFLDHELTMTPIHKGFHESIPDCRSCDSPRTVHPECNPFPVPRGDHYYPEVNITSGERLCFPFMRSLPGQQQLGPREQVNQNTAFIDASVIYGENPCIVRKLRGFNGRLNATANPLNGRDLLPRSDSHPECKAASGFCFIAGDGRASEQPGLTAIHTIFLREHNRVVEGLRGVNPHWDADLLFEHARRIVAATLSHVIYNEFLPRLLSWNAVNLYGLKLLPSGYYKEYSPTCNPAIVTEFAAAAFRFGHSLLRPHLPRLSPNYQPVDPPILLRDGFFRPDMFMNHPPMVDELVRGLSSTPMETLDQFITGEVTNHLFEDRKIPFSGIDLVALNVQRARDHGVPSYNNYRALCNLKRATTFDDLAREIPDEVIARFKRIYATVDDIDLFPGGMSERPLQGGLVGPTFACIIAIQFRQLRKCDRYWYENDNRAARFTEQQLSEIRKTTLSKILCDNFDVASDIQRAAFDLPSNFLNPRVPCSSLPKIDLSAWRESSTQGCLIAARNVPLGDSAFPSPCTSCICSVEGAQCASLRITDCAQLWREWPREAVLRDDVCTAQCGAAPAQPRAPRRQNINFKFPDLTPFIAK
;
A
#
# COMPACT_ATOMS: atom_id res chain seq x y z
N MET A 1 28.21 13.82 -9.40
CA MET A 1 27.06 12.91 -9.25
C MET A 1 25.81 13.76 -9.27
N ALA A 2 24.81 13.42 -10.08
CA ALA A 2 23.52 14.13 -10.09
C ALA A 2 22.49 13.21 -9.42
N THR A 3 21.57 13.80 -8.67
CA THR A 3 20.38 13.07 -8.21
C THR A 3 19.53 12.72 -9.43
N SER A 4 18.80 11.59 -9.40
CA SER A 4 17.88 11.20 -10.48
C SER A 4 16.61 12.07 -10.51
N LEU A 5 16.62 13.20 -9.81
CA LEU A 5 15.51 14.12 -9.60
C LEU A 5 15.98 15.53 -9.98
N LEU A 6 15.10 16.32 -10.60
CA LEU A 6 15.37 17.73 -10.90
C LEU A 6 15.15 18.58 -9.64
N ASP A 7 16.04 18.48 -8.67
CA ASP A 7 15.90 19.06 -7.32
C ASP A 7 16.83 20.27 -7.06
N GLY A 8 17.51 20.75 -8.11
CA GLY A 8 18.48 21.83 -8.03
C GLY A 8 19.83 21.43 -7.41
N SER A 9 20.13 20.14 -7.21
CA SER A 9 21.40 19.65 -6.64
C SER A 9 22.65 20.13 -7.38
N ALA A 10 22.56 20.42 -8.68
CA ALA A 10 23.67 21.02 -9.44
C ALA A 10 23.92 22.51 -9.12
N LEU A 11 22.90 23.23 -8.63
CA LEU A 11 22.94 24.64 -8.20
C LEU A 11 23.40 24.75 -6.75
N TYR A 12 22.91 23.86 -5.90
CA TYR A 12 23.08 23.92 -4.45
C TYR A 12 24.19 23.01 -3.90
N GLY A 13 24.80 22.17 -4.74
CA GLY A 13 25.75 21.15 -4.31
C GLY A 13 25.09 19.77 -4.16
N SER A 14 25.85 18.74 -4.52
CA SER A 14 25.39 17.35 -4.56
C SER A 14 25.63 16.61 -3.23
N SER A 15 26.33 17.26 -2.31
CA SER A 15 26.58 16.79 -0.96
C SER A 15 26.20 17.86 0.06
N GLU A 16 25.84 17.42 1.28
CA GLU A 16 25.49 18.32 2.37
C GLU A 16 26.64 19.27 2.73
N LYS A 17 27.90 18.84 2.55
CA LYS A 17 29.09 19.67 2.75
C LYS A 17 29.18 20.83 1.74
N GLU A 18 28.89 20.55 0.47
CA GLU A 18 28.85 21.58 -0.59
C GLU A 18 27.70 22.57 -0.37
N LEU A 19 26.53 22.05 -0.02
CA LEU A 19 25.35 22.84 0.33
C LEU A 19 25.64 23.80 1.49
N ARG A 20 26.19 23.29 2.59
CA ARG A 20 26.54 24.11 3.75
C ARG A 20 27.63 25.14 3.45
N SER A 21 28.59 24.81 2.58
CA SER A 21 29.64 25.77 2.16
C SER A 21 29.13 26.92 1.27
N LEU A 22 27.92 26.80 0.73
CA LEU A 22 27.29 27.81 -0.13
C LEU A 22 26.26 28.65 0.62
N ARG A 23 26.01 28.37 1.89
CA ARG A 23 25.05 29.13 2.70
C ARG A 23 25.74 30.29 3.41
N LEU A 24 25.10 31.45 3.39
CA LEU A 24 25.50 32.59 4.24
C LEU A 24 25.00 32.42 5.67
N TYR A 25 24.01 31.55 5.88
CA TYR A 25 23.26 31.42 7.13
C TYR A 25 22.67 32.76 7.62
N ASP A 26 22.29 33.59 6.66
CA ASP A 26 21.67 34.90 6.87
C ASP A 26 20.38 34.98 6.04
N ALA A 27 19.23 34.97 6.72
CA ALA A 27 17.88 35.07 6.14
C ALA A 27 17.60 34.06 5.00
N GLY A 28 18.15 32.85 5.10
CA GLY A 28 18.03 31.77 4.13
C GLY A 28 18.84 31.96 2.86
N LYS A 29 19.77 32.93 2.81
CA LYS A 29 20.53 33.30 1.62
C LYS A 29 21.78 32.44 1.39
N MET A 30 22.21 32.43 0.14
CA MET A 30 23.36 31.72 -0.40
C MET A 30 24.49 32.68 -0.77
N ASP A 31 25.72 32.25 -0.54
CA ASP A 31 26.93 32.96 -0.94
C ASP A 31 27.24 32.68 -2.41
N VAL A 32 26.78 33.58 -3.28
CA VAL A 32 27.02 33.52 -4.72
C VAL A 32 28.52 33.63 -5.05
N GLY A 33 29.32 34.26 -4.18
CA GLY A 33 30.77 34.40 -4.34
C GLY A 33 31.51 33.09 -4.05
N SER A 34 31.05 32.29 -3.10
CA SER A 34 31.62 30.98 -2.75
C SER A 34 31.19 29.84 -3.70
N CYS A 35 30.27 30.11 -4.61
CA CYS A 35 29.85 29.20 -5.67
C CYS A 35 30.98 28.94 -6.68
N ARG A 36 31.63 27.78 -6.58
CA ARG A 36 32.70 27.37 -7.51
C ARG A 36 32.26 27.39 -8.97
N LYS A 37 31.05 26.93 -9.29
CA LYS A 37 30.48 26.94 -10.65
C LYS A 37 30.09 28.33 -11.16
N CYS A 38 29.96 29.30 -10.25
CA CYS A 38 29.67 30.69 -10.59
C CYS A 38 30.95 31.43 -11.01
N ASN A 39 32.13 30.88 -10.69
CA ASN A 39 33.44 31.51 -10.90
C ASN A 39 34.39 30.65 -11.74
N ASP A 40 33.92 29.55 -12.34
CA ASP A 40 34.76 28.61 -13.10
C ASP A 40 35.08 29.07 -14.55
N GLY A 41 34.69 30.29 -14.92
CA GLY A 41 34.97 30.89 -16.23
C GLY A 41 34.22 30.25 -17.41
N THR A 42 33.31 29.30 -17.14
CA THR A 42 32.54 28.62 -18.19
C THR A 42 31.36 29.47 -18.69
N PRO A 43 30.86 29.21 -19.92
CA PRO A 43 29.68 29.91 -20.45
C PRO A 43 28.41 29.75 -19.60
N THR A 44 28.35 28.73 -18.74
CA THR A 44 27.23 28.48 -17.82
C THR A 44 27.36 29.22 -16.49
N ALA A 45 28.53 29.78 -16.17
CA ALA A 45 28.76 30.48 -14.91
C ALA A 45 27.80 31.67 -14.64
N PRO A 46 27.43 32.50 -15.65
CA PRO A 46 26.43 33.56 -15.47
C PRO A 46 25.05 33.01 -15.10
N LEU A 47 24.65 31.85 -15.62
CA LEU A 47 23.36 31.23 -15.32
C LEU A 47 23.29 30.77 -13.85
N TYR A 48 24.34 30.13 -13.35
CA TYR A 48 24.41 29.74 -11.94
C TYR A 48 24.39 30.96 -11.00
N LYS A 49 25.05 32.06 -11.38
CA LYS A 49 24.97 33.34 -10.65
C LYS A 49 23.55 33.88 -10.60
N THR A 50 22.86 33.90 -11.73
CA THR A 50 21.48 34.39 -11.82
C THR A 50 20.50 33.55 -10.99
N LEU A 51 20.60 32.22 -11.05
CA LEU A 51 19.70 31.34 -10.30
C LEU A 51 19.93 31.40 -8.78
N LEU A 52 21.18 31.55 -8.32
CA LEU A 52 21.44 31.79 -6.88
C LEU A 52 21.06 33.21 -6.44
N ALA A 53 21.21 34.21 -7.31
CA ALA A 53 20.71 35.56 -7.03
C ALA A 53 19.19 35.58 -6.88
N GLU A 54 18.48 34.82 -7.71
CA GLU A 54 17.03 34.67 -7.63
C GLU A 54 16.60 33.91 -6.37
N HIS A 55 17.32 32.86 -6.00
CA HIS A 55 17.14 32.21 -4.71
C HIS A 55 17.26 33.23 -3.55
N ASN A 56 18.29 34.07 -3.55
CA ASN A 56 18.48 35.10 -2.50
C ASN A 56 17.38 36.16 -2.50
N ARG A 57 16.84 36.50 -3.68
CA ARG A 57 15.70 37.41 -3.81
C ARG A 57 14.45 36.80 -3.17
N ILE A 58 14.17 35.52 -3.46
CA ILE A 58 13.04 34.77 -2.89
C ILE A 58 13.20 34.62 -1.38
N ALA A 59 14.39 34.22 -0.91
CA ALA A 59 14.69 34.09 0.52
C ALA A 59 14.50 35.42 1.26
N GLY A 60 14.96 36.54 0.68
CA GLY A 60 14.75 37.87 1.24
C GLY A 60 13.27 38.28 1.32
N GLN A 61 12.47 37.93 0.31
CA GLN A 61 11.01 38.16 0.35
C GLN A 61 10.34 37.31 1.42
N LEU A 62 10.68 36.02 1.49
CA LEU A 62 10.15 35.12 2.51
C LEU A 62 10.51 35.59 3.92
N TYR A 63 11.73 36.09 4.14
CA TYR A 63 12.16 36.66 5.41
C TYR A 63 11.38 37.93 5.77
N SER A 64 11.14 38.83 4.80
CA SER A 64 10.36 40.06 5.05
C SER A 64 8.90 39.78 5.41
N MET A 65 8.31 38.72 4.84
CA MET A 65 6.94 38.30 5.13
C MET A 65 6.85 37.46 6.41
N ASN A 66 7.92 36.73 6.75
CA ASN A 66 7.96 35.79 7.87
C ASN A 66 9.24 36.01 8.72
N PRO A 67 9.35 37.13 9.45
CA PRO A 67 10.59 37.52 10.13
C PRO A 67 10.99 36.61 11.30
N PHE A 68 10.07 35.75 11.77
CA PHE A 68 10.28 34.77 12.84
C PHE A 68 10.72 33.39 12.34
N TRP A 69 10.80 33.16 11.02
CA TRP A 69 11.29 31.89 10.49
C TRP A 69 12.80 31.78 10.63
N GLU A 70 13.25 30.62 11.11
CA GLU A 70 14.67 30.31 11.19
C GLU A 70 15.31 30.20 9.81
N ASP A 71 16.61 30.49 9.74
CA ASP A 71 17.40 30.52 8.49
C ASP A 71 17.28 29.22 7.67
N ASN A 72 17.22 28.06 8.33
CA ASN A 72 17.01 26.76 7.67
C ASN A 72 15.66 26.66 6.98
N THR A 73 14.58 27.15 7.59
CA THR A 73 13.24 27.11 7.03
C THR A 73 13.14 28.03 5.81
N LEU A 74 13.67 29.25 5.92
CA LEU A 74 13.72 30.21 4.82
C LEU A 74 14.52 29.67 3.64
N PHE A 75 15.69 29.08 3.92
CA PHE A 75 16.53 28.46 2.90
C PHE A 75 15.81 27.29 2.19
N LEU A 76 15.17 26.39 2.94
CA LEU A 76 14.50 25.23 2.37
C LEU A 76 13.29 25.60 1.53
N GLU A 77 12.50 26.59 1.94
CA GLU A 77 11.35 27.08 1.16
C GLU A 77 11.79 27.87 -0.09
N ALA A 78 12.82 28.72 0.03
CA ALA A 78 13.42 29.37 -1.14
C ALA A 78 14.04 28.35 -2.11
N ARG A 79 14.66 27.29 -1.58
CA ARG A 79 15.19 26.18 -2.38
C ARG A 79 14.07 25.38 -3.05
N ARG A 80 12.96 25.13 -2.37
CA ARG A 80 11.79 24.43 -2.92
C ARG A 80 11.17 25.21 -4.06
N ALA A 81 11.00 26.52 -3.90
CA ALA A 81 10.54 27.42 -4.95
C ALA A 81 11.50 27.40 -6.15
N MET A 82 12.80 27.50 -5.91
CA MET A 82 13.80 27.49 -6.97
C MET A 82 13.94 26.12 -7.65
N ALA A 83 13.74 25.01 -6.93
CA ALA A 83 13.69 23.68 -7.53
C ALA A 83 12.48 23.54 -8.46
N ALA A 84 11.31 24.07 -8.07
CA ALA A 84 10.14 24.13 -8.94
C ALA A 84 10.41 24.99 -10.19
N VAL A 85 11.11 26.13 -10.04
CA VAL A 85 11.52 26.97 -11.17
C VAL A 85 12.53 26.24 -12.07
N ILE A 86 13.51 25.51 -11.51
CA ILE A 86 14.46 24.71 -12.31
C ILE A 86 13.75 23.55 -13.00
N GLN A 87 12.78 22.88 -12.37
CA GLN A 87 11.97 21.84 -12.99
C GLN A 87 11.16 22.42 -14.13
N HIS A 88 10.53 23.57 -13.90
CA HIS A 88 9.81 24.32 -14.91
C HIS A 88 10.76 24.65 -16.07
N ILE A 89 11.86 25.36 -15.84
CA ILE A 89 12.84 25.70 -16.88
C ILE A 89 13.40 24.43 -17.56
N THR A 90 13.62 23.34 -16.83
CA THR A 90 14.22 22.14 -17.43
C THR A 90 13.23 21.40 -18.30
N PHE A 91 12.06 21.02 -17.79
CA PHE A 91 11.06 20.28 -18.55
C PHE A 91 10.48 21.09 -19.68
N ASN A 92 10.47 22.39 -19.49
CA ASN A 92 9.73 23.26 -20.35
C ASN A 92 10.70 23.99 -21.32
N GLU A 93 11.89 24.45 -20.92
CA GLU A 93 12.85 25.19 -21.78
C GLU A 93 14.04 24.33 -22.23
N PHE A 94 14.69 23.63 -21.30
CA PHE A 94 16.03 23.08 -21.54
C PHE A 94 16.07 21.66 -22.13
N LEU A 95 15.35 20.70 -21.54
CA LEU A 95 15.13 19.35 -22.11
C LEU A 95 14.61 19.44 -23.54
N PRO A 96 13.77 20.43 -23.82
CA PRO A 96 13.34 20.73 -25.15
C PRO A 96 14.41 21.21 -26.14
N VAL A 97 15.34 22.04 -25.72
CA VAL A 97 16.43 22.47 -26.60
C VAL A 97 17.53 21.40 -26.76
N LEU A 98 17.80 20.60 -25.72
CA LEU A 98 18.87 19.59 -25.70
C LEU A 98 18.57 18.31 -26.49
N LEU A 99 17.32 17.87 -26.49
CA LEU A 99 16.91 16.60 -27.09
C LEU A 99 16.44 16.77 -28.54
N GLY A 100 17.09 17.63 -29.32
CA GLY A 100 16.73 17.90 -30.72
C GLY A 100 16.31 16.63 -31.46
N GLU A 101 15.00 16.51 -31.73
CA GLU A 101 14.16 15.46 -32.35
C GLU A 101 14.58 13.96 -32.36
N VAL A 102 15.72 13.54 -31.83
CA VAL A 102 16.37 12.29 -32.22
C VAL A 102 17.33 11.82 -31.12
N THR A 103 16.86 10.99 -30.17
CA THR A 103 17.60 9.91 -29.44
C THR A 103 16.98 9.56 -28.08
N MET A 104 15.96 8.70 -28.11
CA MET A 104 15.69 7.70 -27.06
C MET A 104 15.62 6.33 -27.70
N LEU A 105 16.72 5.91 -28.33
CA LEU A 105 17.00 4.50 -28.54
C LEU A 105 18.48 4.31 -28.28
N THR A 106 18.77 3.76 -27.11
CA THR A 106 19.64 2.59 -26.86
C THR A 106 20.36 2.74 -25.52
N MET A 107 20.08 1.85 -24.57
CA MET A 107 21.09 1.04 -23.87
C MET A 107 20.41 -0.21 -23.28
N PRO A 108 21.14 -1.32 -23.09
CA PRO A 108 20.69 -2.63 -23.54
C PRO A 108 20.28 -3.55 -22.37
N LEU A 109 19.24 -4.35 -22.61
CA LEU A 109 19.08 -5.64 -21.97
C LEU A 109 19.02 -6.70 -23.08
N GLY A 110 19.95 -7.65 -22.95
CA GLY A 110 20.16 -8.78 -23.86
C GLY A 110 18.98 -9.74 -23.92
N ASP A 111 18.87 -10.36 -25.10
CA ASP A 111 18.32 -11.67 -25.46
C ASP A 111 17.09 -12.18 -24.67
N GLN A 112 15.86 -12.35 -25.19
CA GLN A 112 15.23 -12.50 -26.52
C GLN A 112 13.68 -12.39 -26.33
N PRO A 113 12.82 -12.51 -27.37
CA PRO A 113 12.34 -11.46 -28.27
C PRO A 113 11.17 -10.61 -27.69
N LYS A 114 11.18 -9.33 -28.09
CA LYS A 114 10.45 -8.19 -27.51
C LYS A 114 9.26 -7.77 -28.38
N TYR A 115 8.05 -7.72 -27.83
CA TYR A 115 7.01 -6.74 -28.23
C TYR A 115 6.02 -6.60 -27.07
N ILE A 116 6.24 -5.64 -26.16
CA ILE A 116 5.25 -5.01 -25.26
C ILE A 116 6.03 -3.95 -24.45
N ILE A 117 5.70 -2.66 -24.65
CA ILE A 117 6.07 -1.59 -23.73
C ILE A 117 4.86 -1.39 -22.80
N GLN A 118 5.03 -1.65 -21.50
CA GLN A 118 3.98 -1.47 -20.50
C GLN A 118 3.91 0.01 -20.04
N THR A 119 2.71 0.59 -20.23
CA THR A 119 2.08 1.70 -19.48
C THR A 119 2.79 3.06 -19.37
N VAL A 120 2.53 3.98 -20.32
CA VAL A 120 1.67 5.20 -20.23
C VAL A 120 1.47 5.72 -21.66
N PRO A 121 0.45 5.30 -22.44
CA PRO A 121 0.52 5.44 -23.90
C PRO A 121 -0.15 6.67 -24.54
N PHE A 122 -0.59 7.68 -23.77
CA PHE A 122 -1.18 8.89 -24.40
C PHE A 122 -0.68 10.22 -23.85
N PHE A 123 -0.39 10.32 -22.55
CA PHE A 123 0.33 11.49 -22.02
C PHE A 123 1.67 11.67 -22.73
N HIS A 124 2.34 10.57 -23.13
CA HIS A 124 3.58 10.65 -23.90
C HIS A 124 3.43 10.98 -25.38
N LEU A 125 2.25 10.81 -26.02
CA LEU A 125 2.07 11.23 -27.42
C LEU A 125 1.79 12.74 -27.52
N LEU A 126 1.07 13.30 -26.53
CA LEU A 126 0.99 14.75 -26.32
C LEU A 126 2.34 15.31 -25.84
N VAL A 127 3.00 14.69 -24.87
CA VAL A 127 4.31 15.15 -24.35
C VAL A 127 5.47 14.97 -25.35
N TYR A 128 5.36 14.07 -26.35
CA TYR A 128 6.35 13.99 -27.45
C TYR A 128 6.32 15.23 -28.35
N LEU A 129 5.21 15.97 -28.37
CA LEU A 129 5.02 17.18 -29.17
C LEU A 129 5.09 18.47 -28.33
N LEU A 130 4.92 18.39 -27.01
CA LEU A 130 4.65 19.56 -26.17
C LEU A 130 5.79 19.79 -25.17
N LYS A 131 6.71 20.63 -25.60
CA LYS A 131 7.75 21.26 -24.79
C LYS A 131 7.17 22.58 -24.26
N CYS A 132 7.47 22.95 -23.02
CA CYS A 132 6.61 23.90 -22.31
C CYS A 132 7.17 25.31 -22.09
N ASN A 133 8.36 25.64 -22.58
CA ASN A 133 9.07 26.89 -22.26
C ASN A 133 10.28 27.19 -23.21
N ASP A 134 10.54 26.40 -24.24
CA ASP A 134 11.59 26.68 -25.25
C ASP A 134 11.14 27.60 -26.40
N GLY A 135 10.03 28.34 -26.21
CA GLY A 135 9.45 29.15 -27.28
C GLY A 135 8.86 28.33 -28.42
N THR A 136 8.57 27.04 -28.19
CA THR A 136 7.90 26.18 -29.16
C THR A 136 6.44 26.59 -29.39
N PRO A 137 5.85 26.26 -30.56
CA PRO A 137 4.46 26.60 -30.90
C PRO A 137 3.42 26.02 -29.93
N THR A 138 3.83 25.11 -29.05
CA THR A 138 3.01 24.32 -28.15
C THR A 138 2.96 24.84 -26.72
N ALA A 139 3.90 25.71 -26.35
CA ALA A 139 3.98 26.31 -25.02
C ALA A 139 2.70 27.08 -24.60
N PRO A 140 2.01 27.83 -25.49
CA PRO A 140 0.76 28.50 -25.14
C PRO A 140 -0.33 27.53 -24.66
N LEU A 141 -0.47 26.39 -25.32
CA LEU A 141 -1.46 25.37 -24.95
C LEU A 141 -1.17 24.77 -23.57
N TYR A 142 0.10 24.52 -23.23
CA TYR A 142 0.46 24.01 -21.91
C TYR A 142 0.19 25.04 -20.81
N LYS A 143 0.56 26.30 -21.05
CA LYS A 143 0.28 27.40 -20.13
C LYS A 143 -1.22 27.50 -19.87
N THR A 144 -2.04 27.33 -20.91
CA THR A 144 -3.50 27.26 -20.78
C THR A 144 -3.96 26.08 -19.95
N LEU A 145 -3.48 24.85 -20.20
CA LEU A 145 -3.87 23.66 -19.43
C LEU A 145 -3.49 23.79 -17.94
N LEU A 146 -2.32 24.34 -17.64
CA LEU A 146 -1.87 24.58 -16.27
C LEU A 146 -2.66 25.71 -15.59
N ALA A 147 -2.92 26.80 -16.31
CA ALA A 147 -3.76 27.89 -15.80
C ALA A 147 -5.17 27.38 -15.50
N GLU A 148 -5.74 26.53 -16.36
CA GLU A 148 -7.05 25.93 -16.17
C GLU A 148 -7.07 24.96 -14.98
N HIS A 149 -6.05 24.11 -14.81
CA HIS A 149 -5.90 23.30 -13.61
C HIS A 149 -5.87 24.18 -12.35
N ASN A 150 -5.04 25.22 -12.32
CA ASN A 150 -4.91 26.09 -11.15
C ASN A 150 -6.22 26.85 -10.87
N ARG A 151 -6.93 27.27 -11.93
CA ARG A 151 -8.26 27.88 -11.82
C ARG A 151 -9.25 26.90 -11.19
N ILE A 152 -9.27 25.64 -11.66
CA ILE A 152 -10.14 24.60 -11.12
C ILE A 152 -9.81 24.37 -9.64
N ALA A 153 -8.55 24.18 -9.29
CA ALA A 153 -8.11 23.96 -7.91
C ALA A 153 -8.51 25.12 -6.98
N GLY A 154 -8.28 26.37 -7.42
CA GLY A 154 -8.67 27.56 -6.66
C GLY A 154 -10.19 27.70 -6.47
N GLN A 155 -10.98 27.37 -7.49
CA GLN A 155 -12.44 27.38 -7.37
C GLN A 155 -12.94 26.24 -6.48
N LEU A 156 -12.39 25.02 -6.61
CA LEU A 156 -12.71 23.91 -5.73
C LEU A 156 -12.39 24.25 -4.27
N TYR A 157 -11.27 24.89 -4.00
CA TYR A 157 -10.92 25.37 -2.66
C TYR A 157 -11.95 26.36 -2.12
N SER A 158 -12.37 27.31 -2.95
CA SER A 158 -13.40 28.30 -2.55
C SER A 158 -14.78 27.69 -2.31
N MET A 159 -15.12 26.59 -3.01
CA MET A 159 -16.41 25.92 -2.87
C MET A 159 -16.41 24.85 -1.77
N ASN A 160 -15.25 24.24 -1.49
CA ASN A 160 -15.05 23.14 -0.57
C ASN A 160 -13.91 23.47 0.42
N PRO A 161 -14.09 24.43 1.34
CA PRO A 161 -13.02 24.92 2.22
C PRO A 161 -12.48 23.87 3.20
N PHE A 162 -13.18 22.75 3.38
CA PHE A 162 -12.80 21.63 4.25
C PHE A 162 -11.94 20.57 3.55
N TRP A 163 -11.76 20.67 2.23
CA TRP A 163 -10.91 19.73 1.49
C TRP A 163 -9.44 20.03 1.74
N GLU A 164 -8.66 18.99 2.07
CA GLU A 164 -7.21 19.08 2.15
C GLU A 164 -6.58 19.36 0.78
N ASP A 165 -5.39 19.98 0.77
CA ASP A 165 -4.62 20.31 -0.44
C ASP A 165 -4.44 19.11 -1.39
N ASN A 166 -4.27 17.91 -0.83
CA ASN A 166 -4.13 16.70 -1.61
C ASN A 166 -5.42 16.33 -2.36
N THR A 167 -6.58 16.46 -1.71
CA THR A 167 -7.89 16.22 -2.32
C THR A 167 -8.15 17.22 -3.44
N LEU A 168 -7.86 18.50 -3.19
CA LEU A 168 -7.99 19.57 -4.18
C LEU A 168 -7.13 19.33 -5.43
N PHE A 169 -5.86 18.94 -5.23
CA PHE A 169 -4.96 18.63 -6.33
C PHE A 169 -5.43 17.40 -7.13
N LEU A 170 -5.81 16.32 -6.45
CA LEU A 170 -6.23 15.08 -7.11
C LEU A 170 -7.53 15.26 -7.90
N GLU A 171 -8.51 15.98 -7.36
CA GLU A 171 -9.77 16.27 -8.06
C GLU A 171 -9.59 17.27 -9.21
N ALA A 172 -8.78 18.31 -9.04
CA ALA A 172 -8.45 19.23 -10.14
C ALA A 172 -7.71 18.50 -11.28
N ARG A 173 -6.75 17.63 -10.95
CA ARG A 173 -6.06 16.77 -11.94
C ARG A 173 -7.02 15.85 -12.67
N ARG A 174 -7.97 15.26 -11.94
CA ARG A 174 -8.97 14.34 -12.48
C ARG A 174 -9.93 15.05 -13.44
N ALA A 175 -10.45 16.22 -13.05
CA ALA A 175 -11.30 17.05 -13.91
C ALA A 175 -10.56 17.50 -15.19
N MET A 176 -9.30 17.93 -15.06
CA MET A 176 -8.48 18.33 -16.20
C MET A 176 -8.21 17.17 -17.16
N ALA A 177 -7.91 15.98 -16.65
CA ALA A 177 -7.73 14.78 -17.46
C ALA A 177 -9.01 14.43 -18.26
N ALA A 178 -10.17 14.55 -17.63
CA ALA A 178 -11.47 14.34 -18.29
C ALA A 178 -11.74 15.36 -19.41
N VAL A 179 -11.44 16.64 -19.17
CA VAL A 179 -11.56 17.69 -20.20
C VAL A 179 -10.65 17.40 -21.40
N ILE A 180 -9.40 16.97 -21.17
CA ILE A 180 -8.47 16.61 -22.25
C ILE A 180 -9.01 15.42 -23.05
N GLN A 181 -9.47 14.37 -22.37
CA GLN A 181 -10.09 13.21 -23.01
C GLN A 181 -11.30 13.60 -23.85
N HIS A 182 -12.18 14.46 -23.31
CA HIS A 182 -13.35 14.97 -23.99
C HIS A 182 -12.99 15.75 -25.26
N ILE A 183 -12.15 16.78 -25.16
CA ILE A 183 -11.71 17.61 -26.30
C ILE A 183 -11.05 16.74 -27.38
N THR A 184 -10.22 15.77 -26.96
CA THR A 184 -9.53 14.88 -27.90
C THR A 184 -10.52 14.11 -28.77
N PHE A 185 -11.51 13.45 -28.16
CA PHE A 185 -12.47 12.62 -28.90
C PHE A 185 -13.58 13.42 -29.57
N ASN A 186 -13.95 14.58 -29.02
CA ASN A 186 -15.04 15.41 -29.52
C ASN A 186 -14.60 16.35 -30.66
N GLU A 187 -13.39 16.90 -30.58
CA GLU A 187 -12.95 17.96 -31.49
C GLU A 187 -11.73 17.55 -32.34
N PHE A 188 -10.72 16.92 -31.73
CA PHE A 188 -9.46 16.62 -32.43
C PHE A 188 -9.59 15.40 -33.36
N LEU A 189 -10.13 14.28 -32.87
CA LEU A 189 -10.25 13.06 -33.68
C LEU A 189 -11.13 13.23 -34.94
N PRO A 190 -12.28 13.93 -34.91
CA PRO A 190 -13.06 14.17 -36.12
C PRO A 190 -12.30 14.92 -37.21
N VAL A 191 -11.48 15.89 -36.84
CA VAL A 191 -10.63 16.64 -37.79
C VAL A 191 -9.51 15.76 -38.34
N LEU A 192 -8.90 14.95 -37.45
CA LEU A 192 -7.77 14.12 -37.82
C LEU A 192 -8.18 12.94 -38.71
N LEU A 193 -9.22 12.21 -38.33
CA LEU A 193 -9.61 10.93 -38.92
C LEU A 193 -10.69 11.04 -40.00
N GLY A 194 -11.40 12.18 -40.06
CA GLY A 194 -12.56 12.37 -40.93
C GLY A 194 -13.73 11.44 -40.63
N GLU A 195 -14.78 11.51 -41.44
CA GLU A 195 -16.02 10.74 -41.21
C GLU A 195 -15.79 9.22 -41.25
N VAL A 196 -14.95 8.75 -42.17
CA VAL A 196 -14.66 7.32 -42.35
C VAL A 196 -13.89 6.75 -41.17
N GLY A 197 -12.89 7.47 -40.65
CA GLY A 197 -12.14 7.02 -39.48
C GLY A 197 -12.95 7.08 -38.17
N MET A 198 -13.89 8.02 -38.08
CA MET A 198 -14.84 8.13 -36.95
C MET A 198 -16.01 7.13 -37.00
N ALA A 199 -16.09 6.27 -38.02
CA ALA A 199 -17.17 5.30 -38.17
C ALA A 199 -17.20 4.25 -37.04
N LYS A 200 -16.07 3.98 -36.36
CA LYS A 200 -16.00 3.06 -35.23
C LYS A 200 -16.87 3.55 -34.08
N ALA A 201 -17.80 2.71 -33.63
CA ALA A 201 -18.75 3.04 -32.55
C ALA A 201 -18.03 3.47 -31.26
N GLU A 202 -16.82 2.98 -31.03
CA GLU A 202 -16.09 3.17 -29.77
C GLU A 202 -15.29 4.47 -29.74
N LEU A 203 -15.22 5.20 -30.85
CA LEU A 203 -14.72 6.58 -30.86
C LEU A 203 -15.83 7.59 -30.57
N LYS A 204 -17.10 7.19 -30.64
CA LYS A 204 -18.24 8.07 -30.36
C LYS A 204 -18.38 8.28 -28.85
N LEU A 205 -18.58 9.54 -28.46
CA LEU A 205 -18.87 9.93 -27.08
C LEU A 205 -20.34 9.73 -26.77
N THR A 206 -20.65 9.46 -25.51
CA THR A 206 -22.02 9.29 -25.06
C THR A 206 -22.65 10.68 -24.85
N SER A 207 -23.84 10.92 -25.39
CA SER A 207 -24.53 12.21 -25.25
C SER A 207 -25.12 12.41 -23.84
N LEU A 208 -25.59 11.34 -23.19
CA LEU A 208 -26.19 11.35 -21.85
C LEU A 208 -25.84 10.05 -21.09
N GLY A 209 -25.60 10.15 -19.78
CA GLY A 209 -25.26 8.99 -18.94
C GLY A 209 -23.81 8.52 -19.09
N PHE A 210 -23.58 7.23 -18.83
CA PHE A 210 -22.25 6.62 -18.72
C PHE A 210 -21.92 5.72 -19.91
N TRP A 211 -20.63 5.59 -20.21
CA TRP A 211 -20.10 4.63 -21.17
C TRP A 211 -19.80 3.29 -20.49
N ARG A 212 -20.19 2.18 -21.13
CA ARG A 212 -20.14 0.82 -20.54
C ARG A 212 -19.22 -0.16 -21.30
N GLY A 213 -18.38 0.34 -22.21
CA GLY A 213 -17.54 -0.50 -23.08
C GLY A 213 -16.18 -0.87 -22.49
N TYR A 214 -15.86 -0.46 -21.26
CA TYR A 214 -14.60 -0.79 -20.60
C TYR A 214 -14.54 -2.30 -20.28
N SER A 215 -13.36 -2.90 -20.46
CA SER A 215 -13.08 -4.24 -19.95
C SER A 215 -11.62 -4.38 -19.56
N SER A 216 -11.37 -4.94 -18.37
CA SER A 216 -10.01 -5.24 -17.90
C SER A 216 -9.32 -6.36 -18.69
N SER A 217 -10.06 -7.09 -19.53
CA SER A 217 -9.48 -8.07 -20.47
C SER A 217 -8.79 -7.40 -21.66
N ASN A 218 -9.09 -6.13 -21.94
CA ASN A 218 -8.44 -5.36 -22.99
C ASN A 218 -7.02 -4.98 -22.56
N ARG A 219 -6.04 -5.27 -23.41
CA ARG A 219 -4.64 -4.91 -23.14
C ARG A 219 -4.43 -3.42 -23.40
N ALA A 220 -4.00 -2.69 -22.37
CA ALA A 220 -3.53 -1.32 -22.52
C ALA A 220 -2.16 -1.29 -23.21
N GLY A 221 -1.98 -0.40 -24.20
CA GLY A 221 -0.73 -0.25 -24.94
C GLY A 221 -0.86 0.71 -26.13
N ALA A 222 0.28 1.18 -26.64
CA ALA A 222 0.36 1.87 -27.92
C ALA A 222 0.83 0.91 -29.02
N TYR A 223 0.19 0.94 -30.18
CA TYR A 223 0.67 0.28 -31.38
C TYR A 223 2.02 0.89 -31.77
N ALA A 224 3.02 0.04 -31.98
CA ALA A 224 4.37 0.49 -32.32
C ALA A 224 4.38 1.25 -33.67
N GLU A 225 3.48 0.86 -34.57
CA GLU A 225 3.14 1.54 -35.82
C GLU A 225 2.77 3.01 -35.57
N LEU A 226 1.94 3.29 -34.56
CA LEU A 226 1.46 4.63 -34.24
C LEU A 226 2.55 5.52 -33.62
N VAL A 227 3.38 4.96 -32.75
CA VAL A 227 4.52 5.69 -32.15
C VAL A 227 5.54 6.09 -33.22
N SER A 228 5.72 5.26 -34.24
CA SER A 228 6.66 5.52 -35.34
C SER A 228 6.22 6.59 -36.31
N VAL A 229 4.90 6.79 -36.47
CA VAL A 229 4.34 7.81 -37.38
C VAL A 229 4.11 9.15 -36.69
N ALA A 230 4.36 9.27 -35.38
CA ALA A 230 4.24 10.53 -34.65
C ALA A 230 5.02 11.72 -35.27
N PRO A 231 6.22 11.56 -35.88
CA PRO A 231 6.93 12.65 -36.54
C PRO A 231 6.19 13.25 -37.76
N ILE A 232 5.16 12.57 -38.29
CA ILE A 232 4.28 13.13 -39.33
C ILE A 232 3.58 14.41 -38.84
N PHE A 233 3.24 14.50 -37.55
CA PHE A 233 2.62 15.70 -37.00
C PHE A 233 3.57 16.89 -36.95
N ASN A 234 4.89 16.65 -36.81
CA ASN A 234 5.89 17.71 -36.90
C ASN A 234 5.98 18.31 -38.31
N ALA A 235 5.74 17.50 -39.35
CA ALA A 235 5.70 17.97 -40.74
C ALA A 235 4.53 18.92 -41.04
N MET A 236 3.51 18.96 -40.17
CA MET A 236 2.39 19.90 -40.27
C MET A 236 2.71 21.27 -39.66
N MET A 237 3.81 21.39 -38.91
CA MET A 237 4.19 22.65 -38.26
C MET A 237 4.74 23.65 -39.29
N ASN A 238 4.36 24.92 -39.11
CA ASN A 238 4.83 26.00 -39.97
C ASN A 238 6.27 26.39 -39.62
N GLU A 239 7.15 26.45 -40.62
CA GLU A 239 8.55 26.85 -40.45
C GLU A 239 8.71 28.23 -39.79
N LYS A 240 7.73 29.13 -39.93
CA LYS A 240 7.70 30.44 -39.25
C LYS A 240 7.49 30.34 -37.74
N LEU A 241 6.89 29.25 -37.26
CA LEU A 241 6.63 28.98 -35.84
C LEU A 241 7.78 28.20 -35.19
N LEU A 242 8.63 27.55 -35.98
CA LEU A 242 9.68 26.62 -35.51
C LEU A 242 10.86 27.29 -34.77
N ASN A 243 10.90 28.63 -34.64
CA ASN A 243 12.02 29.36 -34.01
C ASN A 243 11.60 30.69 -33.31
N LYS A 244 10.33 30.87 -32.96
CA LYS A 244 9.81 32.11 -32.33
C LYS A 244 8.80 31.80 -31.24
N THR A 245 8.79 32.59 -30.16
CA THR A 245 7.70 32.59 -29.18
C THR A 245 6.39 32.95 -29.85
N VAL A 246 5.48 32.00 -29.94
CA VAL A 246 4.16 32.14 -30.60
C VAL A 246 3.12 32.56 -29.55
N THR A 247 2.34 33.59 -29.83
CA THR A 247 1.18 33.92 -28.99
C THR A 247 0.00 33.00 -29.28
N LEU A 248 -0.92 32.84 -28.32
CA LEU A 248 -2.11 32.02 -28.53
C LEU A 248 -2.95 32.49 -29.74
N GLN A 249 -3.01 33.81 -29.95
CA GLN A 249 -3.71 34.41 -31.09
C GLN A 249 -3.05 34.08 -32.44
N GLU A 250 -1.72 34.02 -32.50
CA GLU A 250 -0.98 33.60 -33.70
C GLU A 250 -1.14 32.11 -33.97
N LEU A 251 -1.13 31.28 -32.91
CA LEU A 251 -1.26 29.83 -33.03
C LEU A 251 -2.61 29.44 -33.66
N VAL A 252 -3.69 30.08 -33.22
CA VAL A 252 -5.06 29.80 -33.70
C VAL A 252 -5.32 30.32 -35.12
N LYS A 253 -4.59 31.35 -35.56
CA LYS A 253 -4.74 31.97 -36.89
C LYS A 253 -3.79 31.41 -37.95
N THR A 254 -2.73 30.72 -37.55
CA THR A 254 -1.72 30.20 -38.48
C THR A 254 -2.19 28.88 -39.09
N ASN A 255 -2.14 28.78 -40.43
CA ASN A 255 -2.48 27.54 -41.12
C ASN A 255 -1.40 26.47 -40.90
N SER A 256 -1.81 25.23 -40.65
CA SER A 256 -0.94 24.05 -40.71
C SER A 256 -0.51 23.77 -42.15
N HIS A 257 0.66 23.15 -42.32
CA HIS A 257 1.08 22.60 -43.62
C HIS A 257 0.42 21.24 -43.87
N GLN A 258 0.28 20.90 -45.16
CA GLN A 258 -0.03 19.54 -45.55
C GLN A 258 1.12 18.61 -45.18
N VAL A 259 0.78 17.39 -44.75
CA VAL A 259 1.74 16.30 -44.51
C VAL A 259 2.40 15.93 -45.84
N SER A 260 3.45 16.63 -46.22
CA SER A 260 4.13 16.41 -47.52
C SER A 260 5.64 16.64 -47.46
N ARG A 261 6.13 17.19 -46.33
CA ARG A 261 7.54 17.56 -46.17
C ARG A 261 8.07 17.14 -44.81
N PHE A 262 8.89 16.10 -44.79
CA PHE A 262 9.53 15.64 -43.56
C PHE A 262 10.73 16.52 -43.17
N PRO A 263 10.87 16.88 -41.88
CA PRO A 263 12.10 17.51 -41.40
C PRO A 263 13.28 16.52 -41.46
N THR A 264 14.52 17.01 -41.50
CA THR A 264 15.74 16.18 -41.54
C THR A 264 15.86 15.22 -40.36
N SER A 265 15.23 15.54 -39.23
CA SER A 265 15.10 14.69 -38.05
C SER A 265 14.25 13.43 -38.25
N ALA A 266 13.38 13.39 -39.27
CA ALA A 266 12.54 12.23 -39.58
C ALA A 266 13.35 10.98 -39.97
N GLN A 267 14.61 11.16 -40.39
CA GLN A 267 15.54 10.06 -40.70
C GLN A 267 15.69 9.08 -39.52
N TRP A 268 15.71 9.60 -38.30
CA TRP A 268 15.82 8.75 -37.12
C TRP A 268 14.53 8.00 -36.79
N GLY A 269 13.38 8.60 -37.07
CA GLY A 269 12.08 7.94 -36.97
C GLY A 269 11.98 6.72 -37.90
N LEU A 270 12.52 6.84 -39.12
CA LEU A 270 12.59 5.75 -40.10
C LEU A 270 13.54 4.63 -39.67
N ASN A 271 14.74 4.95 -39.17
CA ASN A 271 15.67 3.93 -38.68
C ASN A 271 15.12 3.18 -37.47
N ARG A 272 14.49 3.91 -36.53
CA ARG A 272 13.76 3.34 -35.40
C ARG A 272 12.63 2.41 -35.85
N ALA A 273 11.85 2.80 -36.86
CA ALA A 273 10.77 1.96 -37.39
C ALA A 273 11.29 0.61 -37.91
N ARG A 274 12.44 0.63 -38.58
CA ARG A 274 13.13 -0.58 -39.06
C ARG A 274 13.69 -1.43 -37.91
N ASP A 275 14.37 -0.82 -36.94
CA ASP A 275 14.93 -1.52 -35.77
C ASP A 275 13.86 -2.22 -34.92
N HIS A 276 12.66 -1.66 -34.88
CA HIS A 276 11.51 -2.24 -34.18
C HIS A 276 10.69 -3.22 -35.04
N GLY A 277 11.09 -3.49 -36.28
CA GLY A 277 10.44 -4.48 -37.15
C GLY A 277 9.02 -4.09 -37.54
N LEU A 278 8.74 -2.81 -37.78
CA LEU A 278 7.40 -2.35 -38.12
C LEU A 278 6.94 -2.86 -39.50
N PRO A 279 5.64 -3.20 -39.64
CA PRO A 279 5.09 -3.65 -40.92
C PRO A 279 5.14 -2.55 -41.98
N SER A 280 5.34 -2.96 -43.24
CA SER A 280 5.28 -2.07 -44.40
C SER A 280 3.87 -1.49 -44.61
N TYR A 281 3.79 -0.40 -45.36
CA TYR A 281 2.54 0.29 -45.66
C TYR A 281 1.46 -0.63 -46.22
N LEU A 282 1.80 -1.47 -47.21
CA LEU A 282 0.82 -2.40 -47.80
C LEU A 282 0.33 -3.48 -46.82
N LYS A 283 1.16 -3.89 -45.86
CA LYS A 283 0.75 -4.84 -44.83
C LYS A 283 -0.25 -4.22 -43.86
N VAL A 284 -0.08 -2.94 -43.53
CA VAL A 284 -1.02 -2.17 -42.70
C VAL A 284 -2.28 -1.82 -43.49
N LEU A 285 -2.16 -1.47 -44.78
CA LEU A 285 -3.31 -1.25 -45.66
C LEU A 285 -4.20 -2.50 -45.71
N ARG A 286 -3.64 -3.70 -45.89
CA ARG A 286 -4.40 -4.97 -45.89
C ARG A 286 -5.07 -5.27 -44.55
N MET A 287 -4.53 -4.78 -43.43
CA MET A 287 -5.19 -4.87 -42.12
C MET A 287 -6.45 -3.98 -42.07
N CYS A 288 -6.40 -2.82 -42.74
CA CYS A 288 -7.46 -1.82 -42.73
C CYS A 288 -8.53 -2.06 -43.81
N ASP A 289 -8.10 -2.48 -44.99
CA ASP A 289 -8.92 -2.88 -46.12
C ASP A 289 -8.41 -4.22 -46.68
N PRO A 290 -8.98 -5.35 -46.23
CA PRO A 290 -8.61 -6.68 -46.70
C PRO A 290 -8.85 -6.89 -48.21
N MET A 291 -9.64 -6.05 -48.86
CA MET A 291 -9.95 -6.12 -50.30
C MET A 291 -8.98 -5.29 -51.15
N ALA A 292 -8.06 -4.53 -50.52
CA ALA A 292 -7.06 -3.73 -51.21
C ALA A 292 -6.05 -4.63 -51.96
N ASN A 293 -6.16 -4.65 -53.29
CA ASN A 293 -5.32 -5.46 -54.17
C ASN A 293 -4.30 -4.60 -54.91
N VAL A 294 -3.20 -4.27 -54.23
CA VAL A 294 -2.10 -3.45 -54.74
C VAL A 294 -0.89 -4.36 -54.98
N LYS A 295 -0.50 -4.52 -56.25
CA LYS A 295 0.59 -5.43 -56.67
C LYS A 295 1.74 -4.72 -57.39
N SER A 296 1.49 -3.52 -57.91
CA SER A 296 2.47 -2.71 -58.66
C SER A 296 2.39 -1.24 -58.25
N TYR A 297 3.41 -0.44 -58.58
CA TYR A 297 3.39 1.01 -58.33
C TYR A 297 2.24 1.72 -59.05
N ALA A 298 1.80 1.20 -60.20
CA ALA A 298 0.64 1.72 -60.93
C ALA A 298 -0.69 1.56 -60.16
N ASP A 299 -0.79 0.56 -59.26
CA ASP A 299 -1.99 0.35 -58.44
C ASP A 299 -2.14 1.39 -57.33
N PHE A 300 -1.10 2.17 -57.01
CA PHE A 300 -1.16 3.24 -56.00
C PHE A 300 -2.02 4.43 -56.46
N GLU A 301 -2.32 4.56 -57.75
CA GLU A 301 -3.29 5.54 -58.26
C GLU A 301 -4.67 5.33 -57.61
N LYS A 302 -5.05 4.07 -57.38
CA LYS A 302 -6.32 3.69 -56.71
C LYS A 302 -6.36 4.10 -55.24
N LEU A 303 -5.20 4.32 -54.63
CA LEU A 303 -5.04 4.82 -53.26
C LEU A 303 -4.85 6.35 -53.22
N GLY A 304 -4.95 7.03 -54.37
CA GLY A 304 -4.87 8.48 -54.47
C GLY A 304 -3.45 9.05 -54.55
N PHE A 305 -2.43 8.23 -54.80
CA PHE A 305 -1.07 8.71 -55.05
C PHE A 305 -0.96 9.23 -56.49
N ASP A 306 -0.45 10.45 -56.66
CA ASP A 306 -0.19 10.98 -58.01
C ASP A 306 1.01 10.31 -58.69
N ARG A 307 1.15 10.54 -59.99
CA ARG A 307 2.21 9.93 -60.81
C ARG A 307 3.62 10.28 -60.31
N THR A 308 3.82 11.48 -59.80
CA THR A 308 5.11 11.94 -59.26
C THR A 308 5.49 11.15 -58.01
N HIS A 309 4.54 10.93 -57.10
CA HIS A 309 4.75 10.11 -55.91
C HIS A 309 5.00 8.64 -56.26
N GLN A 310 4.34 8.11 -57.28
CA GLN A 310 4.56 6.74 -57.76
C GLN A 310 5.98 6.56 -58.33
N GLU A 311 6.43 7.48 -59.18
CA GLU A 311 7.78 7.47 -59.76
C GLU A 311 8.84 7.62 -58.65
N MET A 312 8.62 8.53 -57.68
CA MET A 312 9.49 8.71 -56.53
C MET A 312 9.61 7.45 -55.66
N LEU A 313 8.49 6.77 -55.38
CA LEU A 313 8.50 5.52 -54.60
C LEU A 313 9.16 4.37 -55.38
N ALA A 314 9.01 4.32 -56.70
CA ALA A 314 9.66 3.32 -57.55
C ALA A 314 11.18 3.51 -57.66
N ASP A 315 11.66 4.76 -57.58
CA ASP A 315 13.10 5.06 -57.53
C ASP A 315 13.72 4.71 -56.17
N MET A 316 12.98 4.87 -55.07
CA MET A 316 13.49 4.63 -53.71
C MET A 316 13.36 3.18 -53.24
N TYR A 317 12.32 2.45 -53.66
CA TYR A 317 12.04 1.09 -53.24
C TYR A 317 12.09 0.15 -54.43
N ARG A 318 12.72 -1.02 -54.27
CA ARG A 318 12.77 -2.03 -55.34
C ARG A 318 11.43 -2.72 -55.54
N ASN A 319 10.69 -2.98 -54.44
CA ASN A 319 9.37 -3.57 -54.48
C ASN A 319 8.37 -2.70 -53.71
N ALA A 320 7.13 -2.63 -54.20
CA ALA A 320 6.06 -1.90 -53.53
C ALA A 320 5.72 -2.45 -52.13
N GLU A 321 6.01 -3.73 -51.86
CA GLU A 321 5.79 -4.34 -50.54
C GLU A 321 6.78 -3.87 -49.46
N ASP A 322 7.89 -3.25 -49.86
CA ASP A 322 8.96 -2.82 -48.96
C ASP A 322 8.77 -1.39 -48.45
N ILE A 323 7.79 -0.65 -48.96
CA ILE A 323 7.57 0.76 -48.63
C ILE A 323 7.15 0.90 -47.15
N GLU A 324 7.89 1.66 -46.35
CA GLU A 324 7.60 1.86 -44.93
C GLU A 324 6.30 2.65 -44.72
N LEU A 325 5.58 2.29 -43.64
CA LEU A 325 4.33 2.91 -43.22
C LEU A 325 4.42 4.44 -43.10
N MET A 326 5.52 4.95 -42.53
CA MET A 326 5.71 6.38 -42.33
C MET A 326 5.86 7.13 -43.66
N VAL A 327 6.54 6.53 -44.65
CA VAL A 327 6.82 7.18 -45.94
C VAL A 327 5.56 7.26 -46.79
N ALA A 328 4.91 6.12 -47.05
CA ALA A 328 3.68 6.10 -47.83
C ALA A 328 2.50 6.72 -47.08
N GLY A 329 2.39 6.54 -45.77
CA GLY A 329 1.28 7.10 -44.98
C GLY A 329 1.28 8.64 -44.93
N ALA A 330 2.44 9.28 -45.06
CA ALA A 330 2.53 10.73 -45.13
C ALA A 330 2.09 11.31 -46.47
N ILE A 331 2.44 10.66 -47.58
CA ILE A 331 2.10 11.13 -48.93
C ILE A 331 0.79 10.52 -49.46
N GLU A 332 0.17 9.59 -48.72
CA GLU A 332 -1.18 9.09 -48.99
C GLU A 332 -2.16 10.26 -48.95
N LYS A 333 -2.95 10.40 -50.01
CA LYS A 333 -3.94 11.46 -50.13
C LYS A 333 -4.89 11.44 -48.92
N PRO A 334 -5.07 12.57 -48.21
CA PRO A 334 -5.99 12.63 -47.09
C PRO A 334 -7.41 12.21 -47.47
N ALA A 335 -8.08 11.48 -46.58
CA ALA A 335 -9.49 11.14 -46.76
C ALA A 335 -10.37 12.40 -46.74
N SER A 336 -11.56 12.34 -47.33
CA SER A 336 -12.47 13.50 -47.37
C SER A 336 -12.78 14.00 -45.96
N GLY A 337 -12.44 15.26 -45.68
CA GLY A 337 -12.62 15.88 -44.37
C GLY A 337 -11.62 15.44 -43.28
N ALA A 338 -10.58 14.68 -43.63
CA ALA A 338 -9.52 14.24 -42.73
C ALA A 338 -8.20 14.97 -43.02
N VAL A 339 -7.31 14.98 -42.02
CA VAL A 339 -5.93 15.51 -42.16
C VAL A 339 -4.98 14.46 -42.76
N ILE A 340 -5.22 13.18 -42.49
CA ILE A 340 -4.37 12.06 -42.90
C ILE A 340 -5.10 11.10 -43.85
N GLY A 341 -4.33 10.28 -44.56
CA GLY A 341 -4.84 9.24 -45.46
C GLY A 341 -5.63 8.14 -44.73
N SER A 342 -6.42 7.38 -45.51
CA SER A 342 -7.29 6.30 -45.01
C SER A 342 -6.55 5.24 -44.18
N THR A 343 -5.32 4.91 -44.55
CA THR A 343 -4.54 3.86 -43.88
C THR A 343 -4.12 4.29 -42.48
N LEU A 344 -3.55 5.49 -42.33
CA LEU A 344 -3.20 6.04 -41.03
C LEU A 344 -4.43 6.34 -40.18
N ALA A 345 -5.51 6.86 -40.78
CA ALA A 345 -6.78 7.10 -40.08
C ALA A 345 -7.33 5.81 -39.45
N CYS A 346 -7.27 4.68 -40.16
CA CYS A 346 -7.66 3.39 -39.63
C CYS A 346 -6.82 2.94 -38.42
N VAL A 347 -5.48 3.02 -38.51
CA VAL A 347 -4.58 2.62 -37.41
C VAL A 347 -4.83 3.47 -36.17
N MET A 348 -4.95 4.80 -36.34
CA MET A 348 -5.26 5.72 -35.26
C MET A 348 -6.64 5.42 -34.66
N ALA A 349 -7.65 5.16 -35.48
CA ALA A 349 -8.97 4.79 -35.01
C ALA A 349 -8.96 3.52 -34.14
N VAL A 350 -8.17 2.51 -34.50
CA VAL A 350 -7.98 1.29 -33.68
C VAL A 350 -7.27 1.62 -32.36
N GLN A 351 -6.22 2.43 -32.39
CA GLN A 351 -5.51 2.85 -31.18
C GLN A 351 -6.43 3.58 -30.19
N PHE A 352 -7.18 4.58 -30.64
CA PHE A 352 -8.05 5.38 -29.78
C PHE A 352 -9.24 4.57 -29.25
N ALA A 353 -9.80 3.67 -30.06
CA ALA A 353 -10.81 2.74 -29.60
C ALA A 353 -10.28 1.83 -28.49
N ASN A 354 -9.06 1.33 -28.63
CA ASN A 354 -8.43 0.49 -27.60
C ASN A 354 -8.06 1.29 -26.34
N LEU A 355 -7.62 2.54 -26.47
CA LEU A 355 -7.37 3.41 -25.31
C LEU A 355 -8.65 3.60 -24.49
N LYS A 356 -9.77 3.97 -25.14
CA LYS A 356 -11.06 4.12 -24.46
C LYS A 356 -11.50 2.81 -23.77
N LYS A 357 -11.31 1.66 -24.43
CA LYS A 357 -11.68 0.31 -23.94
C LYS A 357 -10.82 -0.28 -22.84
N SER A 358 -9.58 0.16 -22.73
CA SER A 358 -8.62 -0.35 -21.74
C SER A 358 -8.36 0.62 -20.59
N ASP A 359 -8.77 1.89 -20.72
CA ASP A 359 -8.62 2.88 -19.66
C ASP A 359 -9.78 2.78 -18.64
N ARG A 360 -9.46 2.26 -17.44
CA ARG A 360 -10.39 2.24 -16.31
C ARG A 360 -10.82 3.65 -15.90
N PHE A 361 -9.93 4.63 -16.06
CA PHE A 361 -10.14 6.03 -15.69
C PHE A 361 -10.68 6.87 -16.85
N TRP A 362 -11.18 6.24 -17.91
CA TRP A 362 -11.92 6.94 -18.95
C TRP A 362 -13.08 7.71 -18.34
N TYR A 363 -13.16 9.02 -18.59
CA TYR A 363 -14.03 9.90 -17.82
C TYR A 363 -15.52 9.56 -17.87
N GLU A 364 -16.01 8.93 -18.95
CA GLU A 364 -17.43 8.52 -19.06
C GLU A 364 -17.74 7.19 -18.33
N ASN A 365 -16.76 6.51 -17.74
CA ASN A 365 -16.97 5.23 -17.05
C ASN A 365 -17.74 5.40 -15.74
N ASP A 366 -18.65 4.45 -15.48
CA ASP A 366 -19.32 4.29 -14.18
C ASP A 366 -18.62 3.24 -13.31
N ILE A 367 -17.38 3.51 -12.92
CA ILE A 367 -16.57 2.60 -12.11
C ILE A 367 -16.07 3.34 -10.87
N PRO A 368 -16.72 3.18 -9.70
CA PRO A 368 -16.25 3.74 -8.44
C PRO A 368 -14.85 3.21 -8.05
N PRO A 369 -14.04 4.00 -7.33
CA PRO A 369 -14.28 5.39 -6.89
C PRO A 369 -13.96 6.45 -7.98
N SER A 370 -13.65 6.02 -9.21
CA SER A 370 -13.18 6.88 -10.30
C SER A 370 -14.27 7.49 -11.20
N SER A 371 -15.56 7.21 -10.96
CA SER A 371 -16.70 7.72 -11.76
C SER A 371 -17.07 9.16 -11.41
N PHE A 372 -17.34 9.98 -12.43
CA PHE A 372 -17.92 11.32 -12.26
C PHE A 372 -19.44 11.23 -12.10
N ALA A 373 -20.05 12.13 -11.33
CA ALA A 373 -21.50 12.24 -11.26
C ALA A 373 -22.09 12.65 -12.64
N PRO A 374 -23.36 12.30 -12.94
CA PRO A 374 -24.01 12.69 -14.20
C PRO A 374 -23.97 14.21 -14.47
N GLU A 375 -24.08 15.03 -13.42
CA GLU A 375 -24.00 16.49 -13.48
C GLU A 375 -22.58 16.96 -13.83
N GLN A 376 -21.57 16.33 -13.24
CA GLN A 376 -20.15 16.58 -13.54
C GLN A 376 -19.84 16.20 -14.98
N LEU A 377 -20.34 15.06 -15.48
CA LEU A 377 -20.23 14.68 -16.88
C LEU A 377 -20.93 15.68 -17.80
N GLY A 378 -22.11 16.17 -17.41
CA GLY A 378 -22.84 17.21 -18.12
C GLY A 378 -22.04 18.51 -18.24
N ALA A 379 -21.31 18.90 -17.19
CA ALA A 379 -20.42 20.05 -17.21
C ALA A 379 -19.19 19.83 -18.11
N ILE A 380 -18.51 18.68 -17.99
CA ILE A 380 -17.35 18.33 -18.83
C ILE A 380 -17.72 18.33 -20.32
N ARG A 381 -18.89 17.80 -20.68
CA ARG A 381 -19.39 17.72 -22.07
C ARG A 381 -19.67 19.08 -22.73
N LYS A 382 -19.74 20.17 -21.96
CA LYS A 382 -19.91 21.54 -22.47
C LYS A 382 -18.58 22.25 -22.72
N VAL A 383 -17.46 21.67 -22.28
CA VAL A 383 -16.15 22.29 -22.42
C VAL A 383 -15.66 22.13 -23.86
N SER A 384 -15.22 23.23 -24.46
CA SER A 384 -14.53 23.22 -25.74
C SER A 384 -13.09 23.72 -25.60
N LEU A 385 -12.22 23.36 -26.55
CA LEU A 385 -10.88 23.93 -26.61
C LEU A 385 -10.93 25.45 -26.72
N ALA A 386 -11.82 25.99 -27.55
CA ALA A 386 -12.00 27.44 -27.71
C ALA A 386 -12.36 28.14 -26.39
N GLY A 387 -13.27 27.57 -25.59
CA GLY A 387 -13.64 28.12 -24.28
C GLY A 387 -12.51 28.07 -23.26
N MET A 388 -11.75 26.98 -23.23
CA MET A 388 -10.57 26.85 -22.37
C MET A 388 -9.47 27.86 -22.75
N LEU A 389 -9.25 28.08 -24.05
CA LEU A 389 -8.31 29.08 -24.57
C LEU A 389 -8.73 30.52 -24.19
N CYS A 390 -10.02 30.85 -24.29
CA CYS A 390 -10.57 32.13 -23.84
C CYS A 390 -10.42 32.35 -22.33
N ALA A 391 -10.55 31.30 -21.51
CA ALA A 391 -10.45 31.41 -20.06
C ALA A 391 -9.01 31.65 -19.57
N ALA A 392 -8.01 31.17 -20.31
CA ALA A 392 -6.61 31.21 -19.89
C ALA A 392 -5.86 32.49 -20.27
N ASP A 393 -6.30 33.21 -21.30
CA ASP A 393 -5.62 34.41 -21.81
C ASP A 393 -6.60 35.57 -21.98
N GLY A 394 -6.57 36.53 -21.06
CA GLY A 394 -7.41 37.73 -21.08
C GLY A 394 -7.14 38.68 -22.25
N THR A 395 -6.11 38.44 -23.06
CA THR A 395 -5.82 39.23 -24.28
C THR A 395 -6.53 38.69 -25.52
N LEU A 396 -7.05 37.46 -25.48
CA LEU A 396 -7.79 36.85 -26.57
C LEU A 396 -9.25 37.35 -26.56
N GLY A 397 -9.59 38.34 -27.38
CA GLY A 397 -10.94 38.92 -27.40
C GLY A 397 -11.99 38.10 -28.18
N ARG A 398 -11.56 37.35 -29.20
CA ARG A 398 -12.43 36.55 -30.08
C ARG A 398 -11.72 35.30 -30.57
N ILE A 399 -12.44 34.18 -30.67
CA ILE A 399 -11.97 32.89 -31.20
C ILE A 399 -13.11 32.14 -31.90
N GLN A 400 -12.77 31.35 -32.92
CA GLN A 400 -13.71 30.47 -33.59
C GLN A 400 -14.12 29.26 -32.71
N PRO A 401 -15.38 28.78 -32.78
CA PRO A 401 -15.84 27.65 -31.96
C PRO A 401 -15.06 26.34 -32.16
N LYS A 402 -14.65 26.02 -33.40
CA LYS A 402 -13.84 24.83 -33.69
C LYS A 402 -12.37 25.25 -33.80
N ALA A 403 -11.64 25.20 -32.69
CA ALA A 403 -10.26 25.69 -32.60
C ALA A 403 -9.27 24.93 -33.50
N PHE A 404 -9.54 23.65 -33.80
CA PHE A 404 -8.73 22.84 -34.73
C PHE A 404 -9.04 23.10 -36.22
N VAL A 405 -10.08 23.87 -36.51
CA VAL A 405 -10.49 24.22 -37.87
C VAL A 405 -10.21 25.69 -38.11
N LYS A 406 -9.75 26.02 -39.33
CA LYS A 406 -9.50 27.39 -39.72
C LYS A 406 -10.77 28.24 -39.57
N GLU A 407 -10.61 29.49 -39.14
CA GLU A 407 -11.69 30.47 -39.15
C GLU A 407 -12.23 30.69 -40.56
N ASP A 408 -13.55 30.68 -40.71
CA ASP A 408 -14.23 31.02 -41.96
C ASP A 408 -15.44 31.94 -41.67
N PRO A 409 -15.85 32.82 -42.60
CA PRO A 409 -16.90 33.80 -42.35
C PRO A 409 -18.30 33.23 -42.09
N TYR A 410 -18.52 31.91 -42.29
CA TYR A 410 -19.84 31.30 -42.30
C TYR A 410 -20.02 30.24 -41.21
N LEU A 411 -19.24 29.16 -41.24
CA LEU A 411 -19.45 27.96 -40.42
C LEU A 411 -18.58 27.93 -39.14
N ASN A 412 -17.49 28.71 -39.11
CA ASN A 412 -16.53 28.76 -38.01
C ASN A 412 -16.00 30.19 -37.78
N ALA A 413 -16.90 31.18 -37.77
CA ALA A 413 -16.55 32.59 -37.59
C ALA A 413 -16.12 32.89 -36.14
N ALA A 414 -15.17 33.81 -35.94
CA ALA A 414 -14.72 34.18 -34.60
C ALA A 414 -15.82 34.85 -33.76
N GLN A 415 -16.13 34.22 -32.63
CA GLN A 415 -17.10 34.66 -31.63
C GLN A 415 -16.41 35.38 -30.47
N GLN A 416 -17.14 36.21 -29.73
CA GLN A 416 -16.57 36.85 -28.53
C GLN A 416 -16.28 35.81 -27.47
N CYS A 417 -15.19 35.97 -26.71
CA CYS A 417 -14.83 35.01 -25.66
C CYS A 417 -15.90 34.84 -24.57
N SER A 418 -16.76 35.85 -24.36
CA SER A 418 -17.93 35.77 -23.47
C SER A 418 -19.01 34.78 -23.94
N GLN A 419 -18.99 34.38 -25.20
CA GLN A 419 -19.95 33.43 -25.79
C GLN A 419 -19.48 31.97 -25.66
N HIS A 420 -18.25 31.73 -25.21
CA HIS A 420 -17.72 30.39 -24.97
C HIS A 420 -17.81 30.03 -23.49
N SER A 421 -18.34 28.84 -23.19
CA SER A 421 -18.43 28.33 -21.81
C SER A 421 -17.11 27.72 -21.35
N SER A 422 -16.70 28.04 -20.12
CA SER A 422 -15.63 27.34 -19.39
C SER A 422 -16.22 26.20 -18.54
N LEU A 423 -15.36 25.37 -17.95
CA LEU A 423 -15.83 24.31 -17.05
C LEU A 423 -16.49 24.94 -15.82
N GLU A 424 -17.82 24.76 -15.72
CA GLU A 424 -18.62 25.12 -14.55
C GLU A 424 -18.44 24.06 -13.46
N LEU A 425 -17.93 24.48 -12.30
CA LEU A 425 -17.59 23.57 -11.19
C LEU A 425 -18.69 23.49 -10.12
N SER A 426 -19.88 24.02 -10.39
CA SER A 426 -21.03 23.94 -9.46
C SER A 426 -21.37 22.50 -9.10
N ALA A 427 -21.19 21.56 -10.03
CA ALA A 427 -21.38 20.12 -9.81
C ALA A 427 -20.25 19.43 -8.98
N TRP A 428 -19.16 20.14 -8.67
CA TRP A 428 -18.08 19.68 -7.78
C TRP A 428 -18.18 20.26 -6.37
N ARG A 429 -19.21 21.09 -6.11
CA ARG A 429 -19.51 21.50 -4.76
C ARG A 429 -19.84 20.23 -3.98
N ASP A 430 -19.02 19.97 -2.98
CA ASP A 430 -19.24 18.92 -2.01
C ASP A 430 -20.33 19.39 -1.06
N GLU A 431 -21.55 19.18 -1.52
CA GLU A 431 -22.75 19.47 -0.77
C GLU A 431 -22.97 18.46 0.36
N SER A 432 -22.18 17.40 0.48
CA SER A 432 -22.39 16.37 1.50
C SER A 432 -22.13 16.94 2.91
N GLY A 433 -20.93 17.46 3.19
CA GLY A 433 -20.63 18.05 4.50
C GLY A 433 -21.35 19.38 4.76
N ALA A 434 -21.39 20.27 3.75
CA ALA A 434 -22.02 21.58 3.88
C ALA A 434 -23.56 21.52 3.92
N LYS A 435 -24.23 20.65 3.13
CA LYS A 435 -25.70 20.47 3.25
C LYS A 435 -26.10 19.61 4.42
N ALA A 436 -25.27 18.68 4.93
CA ALA A 436 -25.57 18.02 6.19
C ALA A 436 -25.59 19.05 7.33
N ALA A 437 -24.57 19.93 7.40
CA ALA A 437 -24.53 21.02 8.37
C ALA A 437 -25.61 22.10 8.16
N GLU A 438 -25.93 22.49 6.92
CA GLU A 438 -27.02 23.47 6.64
C GLU A 438 -28.43 22.90 6.87
N ARG A 439 -28.64 21.58 6.73
CA ARG A 439 -29.96 20.93 6.93
C ARG A 439 -30.19 20.52 8.39
N LEU A 440 -29.13 20.38 9.18
CA LEU A 440 -29.19 20.10 10.61
C LEU A 440 -29.19 21.43 11.37
N SER A 441 -30.35 21.87 11.86
CA SER A 441 -30.37 23.03 12.75
C SER A 441 -29.60 22.71 14.03
N GLN A 442 -29.00 23.73 14.65
CA GLN A 442 -28.40 23.62 15.98
C GLN A 442 -29.37 22.98 16.99
N ASP A 443 -30.67 23.26 16.87
CA ASP A 443 -31.71 22.63 17.69
C ASP A 443 -31.86 21.12 17.41
N MET A 444 -31.76 20.67 16.16
CA MET A 444 -31.82 19.25 15.81
C MET A 444 -30.61 18.49 16.34
N LEU A 445 -29.41 19.07 16.20
CA LEU A 445 -28.18 18.51 16.78
C LEU A 445 -28.31 18.43 18.29
N SER A 446 -28.70 19.53 18.95
CA SER A 446 -28.91 19.58 20.40
C SER A 446 -29.92 18.53 20.87
N ALA A 447 -31.07 18.40 20.19
CA ALA A 447 -32.09 17.41 20.51
C ALA A 447 -31.58 15.96 20.34
N ALA A 448 -30.85 15.68 19.26
CA ALA A 448 -30.26 14.36 19.03
C ALA A 448 -29.21 14.02 20.10
N MET A 449 -28.33 14.98 20.46
CA MET A 449 -27.34 14.80 21.53
C MET A 449 -28.01 14.57 22.89
N HIS A 450 -29.06 15.33 23.23
CA HIS A 450 -29.80 15.13 24.48
C HIS A 450 -30.48 13.77 24.55
N LYS A 451 -31.11 13.33 23.45
CA LYS A 451 -31.74 12.02 23.38
C LYS A 451 -30.71 10.89 23.45
N ALA A 452 -29.56 11.04 22.80
CA ALA A 452 -28.46 10.07 22.92
C ALA A 452 -27.96 9.94 24.38
N LYS A 453 -27.84 11.04 25.14
CA LYS A 453 -27.49 10.99 26.57
C LYS A 453 -28.56 10.24 27.38
N GLN A 454 -29.83 10.45 27.08
CA GLN A 454 -30.93 9.73 27.73
C GLN A 454 -30.92 8.24 27.40
N GLU A 455 -30.79 7.87 26.12
CA GLU A 455 -30.73 6.47 25.68
C GLU A 455 -29.53 5.72 26.29
N MET A 456 -28.38 6.37 26.41
CA MET A 456 -27.24 5.80 27.14
C MET A 456 -27.54 5.53 28.62
N ALA A 457 -28.20 6.46 29.31
CA ALA A 457 -28.56 6.31 30.71
C ALA A 457 -29.58 5.18 30.90
N ASP A 458 -30.60 5.13 30.04
CA ASP A 458 -31.61 4.07 30.03
C ASP A 458 -30.98 2.71 29.72
N ARG A 459 -30.05 2.67 28.76
CA ARG A 459 -29.30 1.46 28.41
C ARG A 459 -28.46 0.96 29.57
N LYS A 460 -27.71 1.84 30.24
CA LYS A 460 -26.89 1.48 31.40
C LYS A 460 -27.74 0.94 32.56
N LYS A 461 -28.92 1.54 32.79
CA LYS A 461 -29.89 1.03 33.77
C LYS A 461 -30.42 -0.35 33.39
N LEU A 462 -30.76 -0.56 32.11
CA LEU A 462 -31.19 -1.85 31.61
C LEU A 462 -30.10 -2.92 31.79
N GLU A 463 -28.87 -2.63 31.36
CA GLU A 463 -27.74 -3.55 31.52
C GLU A 463 -27.51 -3.93 32.99
N TYR A 464 -27.67 -2.99 33.93
CA TYR A 464 -27.52 -3.27 35.36
C TYR A 464 -28.61 -4.21 35.86
N MET A 465 -29.88 -3.94 35.50
CA MET A 465 -31.01 -4.79 35.91
C MET A 465 -30.90 -6.21 35.32
N LEU A 466 -30.51 -6.33 34.05
CA LEU A 466 -30.33 -7.63 33.40
C LEU A 466 -29.17 -8.41 34.03
N TRP A 467 -28.06 -7.73 34.31
CA TRP A 467 -26.91 -8.30 35.00
C TRP A 467 -27.24 -8.76 36.43
N GLU A 468 -27.97 -7.94 37.21
CA GLU A 468 -28.40 -8.29 38.56
C GLU A 468 -29.32 -9.53 38.57
N ALA A 469 -30.17 -9.66 37.55
CA ALA A 469 -31.10 -10.78 37.43
C ALA A 469 -30.45 -12.09 36.93
N HIS A 470 -29.50 -12.02 35.98
CA HIS A 470 -28.97 -13.21 35.27
C HIS A 470 -27.49 -13.51 35.56
N GLY A 471 -26.76 -12.58 36.16
CA GLY A 471 -25.33 -12.71 36.41
C GLY A 471 -24.47 -12.70 35.14
N GLY A 472 -23.32 -13.39 35.19
CA GLY A 472 -22.43 -13.58 34.05
C GLY A 472 -22.16 -15.06 33.79
N ALA A 473 -21.83 -15.39 32.54
CA ALA A 473 -21.36 -16.71 32.14
C ALA A 473 -20.07 -17.08 32.88
N ASP A 474 -19.94 -18.35 33.25
CA ASP A 474 -18.67 -18.90 33.74
C ASP A 474 -17.59 -18.72 32.64
N PRO A 475 -16.47 -18.04 32.92
CA PRO A 475 -15.36 -17.88 31.98
C PRO A 475 -14.81 -19.21 31.41
N LYS A 476 -14.97 -20.32 32.13
CA LYS A 476 -14.54 -21.66 31.70
C LYS A 476 -15.57 -22.38 30.83
N SER A 477 -16.82 -21.90 30.79
CA SER A 477 -17.83 -22.42 29.86
C SER A 477 -17.43 -22.13 28.40
N PRO A 478 -17.96 -22.86 27.39
CA PRO A 478 -17.64 -22.58 25.99
C PRO A 478 -17.96 -21.14 25.58
N VAL A 479 -19.08 -20.58 26.07
CA VAL A 479 -19.48 -19.18 25.85
C VAL A 479 -18.48 -18.24 26.51
N GLY A 480 -18.14 -18.49 27.77
CA GLY A 480 -17.18 -17.69 28.53
C GLY A 480 -15.79 -17.68 27.91
N THR A 481 -15.31 -18.84 27.45
CA THR A 481 -14.00 -18.97 26.81
C THR A 481 -13.99 -18.25 25.47
N ALA A 482 -15.03 -18.40 24.63
CA ALA A 482 -15.17 -17.67 23.37
C ALA A 482 -15.22 -16.16 23.58
N ALA A 483 -15.92 -15.69 24.61
CA ALA A 483 -15.98 -14.27 24.95
C ALA A 483 -14.64 -13.74 25.48
N SER A 484 -13.94 -14.53 26.30
CA SER A 484 -12.63 -14.18 26.87
C SER A 484 -11.53 -14.11 25.82
N PHE A 485 -11.67 -14.86 24.72
CA PHE A 485 -10.78 -14.74 23.56
C PHE A 485 -10.77 -13.32 22.95
N SER A 486 -11.87 -12.59 23.05
CA SER A 486 -12.01 -11.20 22.58
C SER A 486 -12.17 -10.23 23.77
N LYS A 487 -11.48 -10.51 24.87
CA LYS A 487 -11.61 -9.75 26.13
C LYS A 487 -11.24 -8.28 25.95
N ALA A 488 -12.22 -7.42 26.17
CA ALA A 488 -11.99 -5.98 26.26
C ALA A 488 -11.14 -5.64 27.49
N ASN A 489 -10.13 -4.79 27.28
CA ASN A 489 -9.46 -4.12 28.38
C ASN A 489 -10.32 -2.94 28.88
N LYS A 490 -10.00 -2.43 30.07
CA LYS A 490 -10.73 -1.33 30.73
C LYS A 490 -10.82 -0.07 29.84
N TYR A 491 -9.81 0.21 29.03
CA TYR A 491 -9.74 1.41 28.19
C TYR A 491 -10.58 1.27 26.92
N ALA A 492 -10.63 0.08 26.31
CA ALA A 492 -11.52 -0.22 25.19
C ALA A 492 -12.99 -0.07 25.59
N LEU A 493 -13.38 -0.54 26.78
CA LEU A 493 -14.74 -0.36 27.32
C LEU A 493 -15.09 1.13 27.51
N LYS A 494 -14.13 1.94 27.99
CA LYS A 494 -14.33 3.39 28.11
C LYS A 494 -14.49 4.06 26.74
N LEU A 495 -13.66 3.70 25.75
CA LEU A 495 -13.78 4.19 24.38
C LEU A 495 -15.15 3.84 23.77
N ALA A 496 -15.61 2.61 23.99
CA ALA A 496 -16.90 2.14 23.51
C ALA A 496 -18.09 2.92 24.08
N ASN A 497 -18.04 3.31 25.36
CA ASN A 497 -19.10 4.14 25.96
C ASN A 497 -19.23 5.48 25.23
N THR A 498 -18.11 6.13 24.91
CA THR A 498 -18.11 7.36 24.11
C THR A 498 -18.57 7.10 22.67
N SER A 499 -18.17 5.98 22.08
CA SER A 499 -18.59 5.64 20.71
C SER A 499 -20.09 5.36 20.59
N LEU A 500 -20.71 4.72 21.59
CA LEU A 500 -22.15 4.47 21.63
C LEU A 500 -22.96 5.77 21.66
N PHE A 501 -22.43 6.82 22.31
CA PHE A 501 -23.04 8.14 22.26
C PHE A 501 -23.20 8.65 20.82
N PHE A 502 -22.13 8.56 20.02
CA PHE A 502 -22.16 8.97 18.62
C PHE A 502 -23.07 8.07 17.77
N GLU A 503 -23.12 6.76 18.07
CA GLU A 503 -24.06 5.84 17.42
C GLU A 503 -25.52 6.25 17.64
N PHE A 504 -25.94 6.47 18.89
CA PHE A 504 -27.31 6.87 19.21
C PHE A 504 -27.65 8.24 18.64
N ALA A 505 -26.73 9.21 18.72
CA ALA A 505 -26.93 10.52 18.12
C ALA A 505 -27.12 10.43 16.59
N THR A 506 -26.32 9.62 15.91
CA THR A 506 -26.44 9.38 14.46
C THR A 506 -27.80 8.76 14.10
N ASN A 507 -28.21 7.74 14.84
CA ASN A 507 -29.51 7.09 14.67
C ASN A 507 -30.68 8.07 14.88
N GLU A 508 -30.59 8.95 15.88
CA GLU A 508 -31.65 9.93 16.13
C GLU A 508 -31.72 11.01 15.04
N LEU A 509 -30.59 11.45 14.51
CA LEU A 509 -30.55 12.37 13.38
C LEU A 509 -31.21 11.76 12.15
N LEU A 510 -30.89 10.49 11.84
CA LEU A 510 -31.52 9.75 10.75
C LEU A 510 -33.03 9.59 10.95
N ASN A 511 -33.46 9.22 12.15
CA ASN A 511 -34.88 9.08 12.48
C ASN A 511 -35.62 10.42 12.38
N SER A 512 -35.00 11.52 12.78
CA SER A 512 -35.56 12.86 12.70
C SER A 512 -35.73 13.34 11.26
N VAL A 513 -34.75 13.06 10.39
CA VAL A 513 -34.81 13.37 8.96
C VAL A 513 -35.86 12.50 8.25
N ASN A 514 -35.91 11.20 8.55
CA ASN A 514 -36.88 10.26 7.97
C ASN A 514 -38.31 10.43 8.55
N GLY A 515 -38.46 10.87 9.80
CA GLY A 515 -39.75 11.15 10.43
C GLY A 515 -40.48 12.33 9.79
N ARG A 516 -39.74 13.32 9.28
CA ARG A 516 -40.30 14.42 8.47
C ARG A 516 -40.81 13.94 7.09
N ARG A 517 -40.24 12.89 6.51
CA ARG A 517 -40.74 12.24 5.27
C ARG A 517 -42.12 11.61 5.46
N ARG A 518 -42.46 11.06 6.63
CA ARG A 518 -43.80 10.45 6.86
C ARG A 518 -44.96 11.46 6.91
N LYS A 519 -44.70 12.76 7.14
CA LYS A 519 -45.72 13.82 7.09
C LYS A 519 -45.93 14.44 5.69
N ARG A 520 -45.09 14.09 4.71
CA ARG A 520 -45.26 14.46 3.29
C ARG A 520 -45.15 13.19 2.44
N GLN A 521 -46.19 12.37 2.43
CA GLN A 521 -46.27 11.24 1.50
C GLN A 521 -46.55 11.73 0.07
N ILE A 522 -46.11 10.92 -0.90
CA ILE A 522 -46.51 10.85 -2.33
C ILE A 522 -45.47 11.43 -3.32
N PHE A 523 -44.77 10.52 -4.00
CA PHE A 523 -43.85 10.65 -5.16
C PHE A 523 -42.57 11.51 -5.05
N GLY A 524 -41.43 10.87 -5.38
CA GLY A 524 -40.29 11.53 -6.05
C GLY A 524 -39.04 11.81 -5.23
N ASP A 525 -37.91 11.27 -5.71
CA ASP A 525 -36.53 11.68 -5.40
C ASP A 525 -36.33 13.18 -5.62
N SER A 526 -36.45 14.02 -4.59
CA SER A 526 -36.27 15.47 -4.76
C SER A 526 -35.44 16.17 -3.67
N LEU A 527 -34.42 15.52 -3.09
CA LEU A 527 -33.45 16.22 -2.22
C LEU A 527 -31.97 15.98 -2.55
N GLY A 528 -31.66 15.28 -3.65
CA GLY A 528 -30.33 15.28 -4.27
C GLY A 528 -29.20 14.66 -3.43
N PHE A 529 -29.52 13.88 -2.40
CA PHE A 529 -28.60 12.87 -1.89
C PHE A 529 -29.01 11.54 -2.52
N GLY A 530 -28.04 10.72 -2.92
CA GLY A 530 -28.28 9.34 -3.30
C GLY A 530 -28.74 8.52 -2.10
N SER A 531 -28.31 7.26 -2.02
CA SER A 531 -28.69 6.31 -0.97
C SER A 531 -28.64 6.91 0.44
N ALA A 532 -29.42 6.36 1.39
CA ALA A 532 -29.36 6.76 2.81
C ALA A 532 -27.93 6.77 3.37
N ASN A 533 -27.04 5.93 2.83
CA ASN A 533 -25.62 5.85 3.19
C ASN A 533 -24.83 7.14 2.90
N ASP A 534 -25.11 7.85 1.81
CA ASP A 534 -24.39 9.08 1.42
C ASP A 534 -24.60 10.20 2.47
N PHE A 535 -25.78 10.21 3.10
CA PHE A 535 -26.07 11.14 4.20
C PHE A 535 -25.34 10.73 5.48
N VAL A 536 -25.26 9.43 5.82
CA VAL A 536 -24.55 8.99 7.04
C VAL A 536 -23.06 9.30 6.95
N ASP A 537 -22.44 9.06 5.79
CA ASP A 537 -21.02 9.35 5.58
C ASP A 537 -20.71 10.85 5.75
N SER A 538 -21.61 11.72 5.30
CA SER A 538 -21.46 13.17 5.46
C SER A 538 -21.48 13.66 6.92
N LEU A 539 -22.10 12.90 7.84
CA LEU A 539 -22.20 13.28 9.25
C LEU A 539 -20.84 13.29 9.97
N GLN A 540 -19.84 12.57 9.45
CA GLN A 540 -18.48 12.56 10.00
C GLN A 540 -17.84 13.96 9.98
N SER A 541 -18.25 14.82 9.04
CA SER A 541 -17.74 16.20 8.94
C SER A 541 -18.42 17.19 9.90
N VAL A 542 -19.47 16.78 10.62
CA VAL A 542 -20.24 17.66 11.50
C VAL A 542 -19.52 17.82 12.84
N ASP A 543 -19.12 19.06 13.15
CA ASP A 543 -18.52 19.37 14.45
C ASP A 543 -19.59 19.38 15.57
N VAL A 544 -19.44 18.44 16.50
CA VAL A 544 -20.28 18.30 17.69
C VAL A 544 -19.51 18.57 18.99
N SER A 545 -18.27 19.04 18.89
CA SER A 545 -17.38 19.28 20.04
C SER A 545 -17.99 20.21 21.08
N SER A 546 -18.77 21.21 20.66
CA SER A 546 -19.49 22.14 21.53
C SER A 546 -20.53 21.48 22.45
N PHE A 547 -20.99 20.27 22.12
CA PHE A 547 -22.00 19.53 22.89
C PHE A 547 -21.39 18.47 23.82
N LEU A 548 -20.10 18.20 23.66
CA LEU A 548 -19.35 17.21 24.44
C LEU A 548 -18.72 17.88 25.67
N GLY A 549 -18.95 17.30 26.85
CA GLY A 549 -18.22 17.70 28.07
C GLY A 549 -16.80 17.13 28.08
N GLN A 550 -15.93 17.61 28.99
CA GLN A 550 -14.56 17.07 29.16
C GLN A 550 -14.53 15.54 29.37
N ASP A 551 -15.57 14.97 30.00
CA ASP A 551 -15.71 13.52 30.22
C ASP A 551 -16.06 12.71 28.97
N GLN A 552 -16.39 13.36 27.84
CA GLN A 552 -16.85 12.70 26.60
C GLN A 552 -15.86 12.82 25.42
N LEU A 553 -14.68 13.41 25.62
CA LEU A 553 -13.66 13.61 24.56
C LEU A 553 -12.71 12.41 24.34
N GLY A 554 -12.98 11.27 24.98
CA GLY A 554 -12.20 10.03 24.83
C GLY A 554 -11.93 9.33 26.17
N PRO A 555 -11.41 8.10 26.16
CA PRO A 555 -11.11 7.38 27.40
C PRO A 555 -9.93 8.05 28.13
N ILE A 556 -10.13 8.50 29.38
CA ILE A 556 -9.02 8.86 30.26
C ILE A 556 -8.27 7.56 30.62
N ILE A 557 -7.12 7.35 29.98
CA ILE A 557 -6.19 6.26 30.27
C ILE A 557 -5.33 6.68 31.47
N GLU A 558 -5.03 5.73 32.36
CA GLU A 558 -4.14 6.04 33.48
C GLU A 558 -2.77 6.45 32.92
N PRO A 559 -2.19 7.61 33.31
CA PRO A 559 -1.00 8.15 32.66
C PRO A 559 0.18 7.17 32.58
N GLN A 560 0.30 6.25 33.55
CA GLN A 560 1.33 5.22 33.58
C GLN A 560 1.11 4.03 32.62
N CYS A 561 -0.05 3.96 31.96
CA CYS A 561 -0.42 2.92 30.99
C CYS A 561 -0.57 3.48 29.57
N ASP A 562 -0.29 4.75 29.32
CA ASP A 562 -0.34 5.35 27.99
C ASP A 562 0.97 6.04 27.65
N ASP A 563 1.34 6.02 26.36
CA ASP A 563 2.39 6.89 25.85
C ASP A 563 1.70 8.16 25.33
N SER A 564 1.94 9.29 26.00
CA SER A 564 1.38 10.60 25.68
C SER A 564 2.43 11.69 25.85
N GLY A 565 2.19 12.87 25.26
CA GLY A 565 3.11 14.01 25.30
C GLY A 565 3.72 14.36 23.94
N SER A 566 4.75 15.21 23.95
CA SER A 566 5.46 15.62 22.74
C SER A 566 6.32 14.48 22.18
N CYS A 567 6.26 14.27 20.87
CA CYS A 567 7.09 13.27 20.21
C CYS A 567 8.56 13.70 20.15
N ASP A 568 9.46 12.82 20.60
CA ASP A 568 10.90 12.95 20.38
C ASP A 568 11.27 12.33 19.02
N PRO A 569 11.69 13.14 18.02
CA PRO A 569 12.09 12.65 16.70
C PRO A 569 13.38 11.84 16.73
N ASP A 570 14.24 12.03 17.73
CA ASP A 570 15.57 11.43 17.83
C ASP A 570 15.57 10.13 18.66
N ASN A 571 14.43 9.75 19.25
CA ASN A 571 14.33 8.51 20.02
C ASN A 571 14.48 7.26 19.13
N PRO A 572 15.49 6.39 19.38
CA PRO A 572 15.77 5.19 18.58
C PRO A 572 14.80 4.03 18.84
N PHE A 573 13.96 4.10 19.88
CA PHE A 573 13.06 3.03 20.29
C PHE A 573 11.60 3.39 20.04
N ARG A 574 10.81 2.37 19.69
CA ARG A 574 9.36 2.49 19.58
C ARG A 574 8.76 2.62 20.98
N THR A 575 7.75 3.46 21.12
CA THR A 575 6.83 3.42 22.26
C THR A 575 6.11 2.07 22.32
N TYR A 576 5.48 1.74 23.45
CA TYR A 576 4.79 0.45 23.62
C TYR A 576 3.41 0.45 22.98
N THR A 577 2.76 1.62 22.95
CA THR A 577 1.45 1.81 22.29
C THR A 577 1.56 2.08 20.79
N GLY A 578 2.76 2.29 20.24
CA GLY A 578 2.96 2.72 18.85
C GLY A 578 2.77 4.23 18.62
N PHE A 579 2.47 5.00 19.67
CA PHE A 579 2.41 6.46 19.65
C PHE A 579 3.72 7.08 19.12
N CYS A 580 3.63 8.20 18.40
CA CYS A 580 4.77 8.91 17.80
C CYS A 580 5.57 8.12 16.74
N ASN A 581 5.06 7.00 16.24
CA ASN A 581 5.65 6.39 15.04
C ASN A 581 5.57 7.40 13.87
N ASN A 582 4.37 7.93 13.62
CA ASN A 582 4.16 9.04 12.71
C ASN A 582 4.28 10.38 13.47
N LEU A 583 5.31 11.17 13.16
CA LEU A 583 5.57 12.44 13.87
C LEU A 583 4.57 13.56 13.51
N ARG A 584 3.89 13.47 12.36
CA ARG A 584 2.86 14.45 11.95
C ARG A 584 1.52 14.16 12.61
N ASN A 585 1.16 12.88 12.69
CA ASN A 585 -0.07 12.39 13.28
C ASN A 585 0.25 11.28 14.29
N PRO A 586 0.61 11.63 15.54
CA PRO A 586 1.14 10.69 16.53
C PRO A 586 0.27 9.48 16.86
N ASN A 587 -1.04 9.55 16.61
CA ASN A 587 -2.01 8.48 16.89
C ASN A 587 -2.14 7.45 15.75
N LEU A 588 -1.56 7.68 14.58
CA LEU A 588 -1.67 6.75 13.46
C LEU A 588 -0.96 5.43 13.76
N GLY A 589 -1.74 4.34 13.84
CA GLY A 589 -1.26 2.99 14.16
C GLY A 589 -1.08 2.72 15.66
N LYS A 590 -1.46 3.66 16.52
CA LYS A 590 -1.47 3.48 17.98
C LYS A 590 -2.47 2.39 18.38
N SER A 591 -2.17 1.63 19.43
CA SER A 591 -3.14 0.74 20.08
C SER A 591 -4.40 1.48 20.55
N LEU A 592 -5.51 0.74 20.70
CA LEU A 592 -6.82 1.28 21.10
C LEU A 592 -7.36 2.37 20.15
N THR A 593 -7.18 2.16 18.84
CA THR A 593 -7.74 3.00 17.77
C THR A 593 -8.69 2.19 16.90
N THR A 594 -9.42 2.83 16.00
CA THR A 594 -10.30 2.13 15.06
C THR A 594 -9.53 1.47 13.92
N PHE A 595 -10.10 0.40 13.37
CA PHE A 595 -9.63 -0.13 12.08
C PHE A 595 -9.79 0.91 10.97
N ALA A 596 -8.89 0.88 9.99
CA ALA A 596 -9.11 1.54 8.70
C ALA A 596 -10.07 0.70 7.83
N ARG A 597 -10.49 1.25 6.69
CA ARG A 597 -11.32 0.55 5.72
C ARG A 597 -10.79 0.67 4.30
N LEU A 598 -10.92 -0.41 3.52
CA LEU A 598 -10.70 -0.40 2.08
C LEU A 598 -11.94 0.08 1.33
N LEU A 599 -13.13 -0.23 1.86
CA LEU A 599 -14.43 0.20 1.33
C LEU A 599 -15.32 0.72 2.48
N PRO A 600 -16.24 1.67 2.20
CA PRO A 600 -17.21 2.12 3.18
C PRO A 600 -18.01 0.96 3.81
N PRO A 601 -18.40 1.07 5.09
CA PRO A 601 -19.18 0.03 5.76
C PRO A 601 -20.57 -0.13 5.15
N VAL A 602 -21.10 -1.35 5.19
CA VAL A 602 -22.47 -1.68 4.76
C VAL A 602 -23.23 -2.29 5.94
N TYR A 603 -24.03 -1.45 6.59
CA TYR A 603 -25.01 -1.83 7.60
C TYR A 603 -26.43 -1.77 7.02
N GLU A 604 -27.34 -2.59 7.57
CA GLU A 604 -28.73 -2.67 7.13
C GLU A 604 -29.49 -1.34 7.30
N ASP A 605 -29.13 -0.56 8.31
CA ASP A 605 -29.70 0.77 8.61
C ASP A 605 -28.76 1.92 8.21
N GLY A 606 -27.64 1.61 7.57
CA GLY A 606 -26.58 2.58 7.23
C GLY A 606 -25.71 3.00 8.42
N VAL A 607 -26.00 2.58 9.65
CA VAL A 607 -25.27 3.02 10.86
C VAL A 607 -24.58 1.87 11.56
N SER A 608 -25.33 0.91 12.09
CA SER A 608 -24.75 -0.10 12.97
C SER A 608 -25.44 -1.45 12.91
N ARG A 609 -26.66 -1.58 12.40
CA ARG A 609 -27.35 -2.87 12.37
C ARG A 609 -26.69 -3.80 11.35
N PRO A 610 -26.17 -4.98 11.75
CA PRO A 610 -25.55 -5.91 10.82
C PRO A 610 -26.50 -6.30 9.69
N ARG A 611 -25.97 -6.49 8.48
CA ARG A 611 -26.77 -6.92 7.34
C ARG A 611 -27.48 -8.25 7.61
N SER A 612 -28.76 -8.28 7.31
CA SER A 612 -29.66 -9.41 7.56
C SER A 612 -30.45 -9.81 6.31
N ASN A 613 -30.66 -8.87 5.39
CA ASN A 613 -31.33 -9.10 4.11
C ASN A 613 -30.35 -9.05 2.93
N SER A 614 -30.67 -9.83 1.92
CA SER A 614 -30.07 -9.78 0.59
C SER A 614 -30.43 -8.47 -0.09
N VAL A 615 -29.64 -8.09 -1.10
CA VAL A 615 -29.98 -6.99 -2.02
C VAL A 615 -31.34 -7.17 -2.72
N THR A 616 -31.90 -8.39 -2.76
CA THR A 616 -33.24 -8.68 -3.30
C THR A 616 -34.37 -8.51 -2.27
N GLY A 617 -34.04 -8.27 -0.99
CA GLY A 617 -34.99 -8.16 0.11
C GLY A 617 -35.31 -9.49 0.82
N THR A 618 -34.79 -10.62 0.36
CA THR A 618 -34.93 -11.92 1.07
C THR A 618 -33.90 -12.05 2.19
N PRO A 619 -34.14 -12.81 3.28
CA PRO A 619 -33.14 -13.02 4.32
C PRO A 619 -31.83 -13.63 3.79
N LEU A 620 -30.69 -13.15 4.28
CA LEU A 620 -29.38 -13.76 4.03
C LEU A 620 -29.29 -15.17 4.64
N PRO A 621 -28.47 -16.07 4.08
CA PRO A 621 -28.28 -17.38 4.68
C PRO A 621 -27.71 -17.27 6.09
N SER A 622 -28.18 -18.16 6.98
CA SER A 622 -27.62 -18.31 8.32
C SER A 622 -26.11 -18.55 8.24
N PRO A 623 -25.28 -17.92 9.10
CA PRO A 623 -23.84 -18.17 9.14
C PRO A 623 -23.49 -19.66 9.28
N ARG A 624 -24.30 -20.43 10.00
CA ARG A 624 -24.14 -21.88 10.14
C ARG A 624 -24.43 -22.65 8.85
N ILE A 625 -25.39 -22.20 8.04
CA ILE A 625 -25.64 -22.78 6.71
C ILE A 625 -24.44 -22.54 5.81
N VAL A 626 -23.86 -21.33 5.83
CA VAL A 626 -22.65 -21.02 5.08
C VAL A 626 -21.50 -21.92 5.50
N SER A 627 -21.27 -22.07 6.82
CA SER A 627 -20.26 -22.98 7.39
C SER A 627 -20.43 -24.41 6.88
N THR A 628 -21.62 -25.01 7.06
CA THR A 628 -21.85 -26.42 6.73
C THR A 628 -21.91 -26.73 5.24
N VAL A 629 -22.36 -25.79 4.41
CA VAL A 629 -22.51 -26.02 2.96
C VAL A 629 -21.22 -25.69 2.20
N ILE A 630 -20.55 -24.58 2.55
CA ILE A 630 -19.34 -24.14 1.85
C ILE A 630 -18.10 -24.78 2.46
N HIS A 631 -18.05 -24.94 3.79
CA HIS A 631 -16.86 -25.36 4.53
C HIS A 631 -17.01 -26.72 5.24
N PRO A 632 -17.30 -27.83 4.53
CA PRO A 632 -17.39 -29.13 5.16
C PRO A 632 -16.03 -29.61 5.69
N ASP A 633 -16.07 -30.49 6.68
CA ASP A 633 -14.88 -31.13 7.26
C ASP A 633 -14.37 -32.25 6.34
N ILE A 634 -13.45 -31.88 5.44
CA ILE A 634 -12.76 -32.80 4.55
C ILE A 634 -11.26 -32.52 4.66
N SER A 635 -10.50 -33.51 5.11
CA SER A 635 -9.04 -33.39 5.22
C SER A 635 -8.38 -33.56 3.87
N ASN A 636 -7.47 -32.64 3.55
CA ASN A 636 -6.69 -32.59 2.33
C ASN A 636 -5.31 -31.98 2.63
N LEU A 637 -4.34 -32.83 2.97
CA LEU A 637 -3.02 -32.38 3.44
C LEU A 637 -2.22 -31.67 2.35
N HIS A 638 -1.62 -30.53 2.71
CA HIS A 638 -0.77 -29.79 1.79
C HIS A 638 0.54 -30.53 1.53
N THR A 639 0.97 -30.59 0.27
CA THR A 639 2.12 -31.42 -0.15
C THR A 639 3.48 -30.74 -0.04
N ARG A 640 3.51 -29.44 0.29
CA ARG A 640 4.76 -28.65 0.33
C ARG A 640 5.05 -27.93 1.64
N TYR A 641 4.02 -27.56 2.41
CA TYR A 641 4.16 -26.63 3.52
C TYR A 641 3.80 -27.29 4.84
N THR A 642 4.49 -26.87 5.88
CA THR A 642 4.39 -27.44 7.22
C THR A 642 3.25 -26.79 8.00
N LEU A 643 2.80 -27.46 9.06
CA LEU A 643 1.82 -26.92 10.01
C LEU A 643 2.31 -25.64 10.72
N MET A 644 3.62 -25.36 10.68
CA MET A 644 4.20 -24.10 11.14
C MET A 644 3.68 -22.89 10.36
N VAL A 645 3.27 -23.03 9.09
CA VAL A 645 2.64 -21.93 8.34
C VAL A 645 1.33 -21.50 9.00
N MET A 646 0.48 -22.46 9.38
CA MET A 646 -0.75 -22.20 10.13
C MET A 646 -0.44 -21.54 11.48
N GLN A 647 0.48 -22.13 12.24
CA GLN A 647 0.79 -21.63 13.59
C GLN A 647 1.37 -20.21 13.58
N PHE A 648 2.24 -19.93 12.62
CA PHE A 648 2.85 -18.62 12.46
C PHE A 648 1.86 -17.59 11.92
N ALA A 649 0.91 -17.99 11.07
CA ALA A 649 -0.18 -17.12 10.63
C ALA A 649 -1.03 -16.65 11.82
N GLN A 650 -1.36 -17.56 12.75
CA GLN A 650 -2.06 -17.21 13.99
C GLN A 650 -1.23 -16.27 14.88
N PHE A 651 0.04 -16.59 15.10
CA PHE A 651 0.94 -15.74 15.90
C PHE A 651 1.07 -14.32 15.31
N LEU A 652 1.11 -14.21 13.98
CA LEU A 652 1.15 -12.94 13.26
C LEU A 652 -0.19 -12.20 13.26
N ASP A 653 -1.33 -12.91 13.25
CA ASP A 653 -2.63 -12.26 13.44
C ASP A 653 -2.70 -11.59 14.82
N HIS A 654 -2.20 -12.29 15.84
CA HIS A 654 -2.18 -11.79 17.22
C HIS A 654 -1.19 -10.62 17.44
N GLU A 655 -0.22 -10.43 16.55
CA GLU A 655 0.62 -9.22 16.50
C GLU A 655 -0.17 -8.00 16.02
N LEU A 656 -1.08 -8.18 15.06
CA LEU A 656 -1.69 -7.07 14.33
C LEU A 656 -3.10 -6.74 14.81
N THR A 657 -3.86 -7.74 15.29
CA THR A 657 -5.30 -7.60 15.49
C THR A 657 -5.77 -8.14 16.83
N MET A 658 -6.57 -7.33 17.52
CA MET A 658 -7.37 -7.73 18.68
C MET A 658 -8.66 -6.92 18.67
N THR A 659 -9.76 -7.56 18.23
CA THR A 659 -11.09 -6.94 18.25
C THR A 659 -11.81 -7.30 19.56
N PRO A 660 -12.02 -6.35 20.48
CA PRO A 660 -12.66 -6.64 21.75
C PRO A 660 -14.19 -6.67 21.62
N ILE A 661 -14.86 -7.40 22.51
CA ILE A 661 -16.33 -7.43 22.63
C ILE A 661 -16.82 -6.76 23.92
N HIS A 662 -18.11 -6.42 23.95
CA HIS A 662 -18.76 -5.85 25.15
C HIS A 662 -18.69 -6.78 26.36
N LYS A 663 -18.53 -6.17 27.55
CA LYS A 663 -18.64 -6.83 28.86
C LYS A 663 -19.79 -6.22 29.66
N GLY A 664 -20.39 -7.01 30.54
CA GLY A 664 -21.35 -6.54 31.52
C GLY A 664 -20.71 -5.82 32.71
N PHE A 665 -21.52 -5.50 33.71
CA PHE A 665 -21.05 -4.90 34.96
C PHE A 665 -20.01 -5.78 35.65
N HIS A 666 -19.07 -5.15 36.35
CA HIS A 666 -17.93 -5.81 37.01
C HIS A 666 -17.11 -6.72 36.07
N GLU A 667 -17.02 -6.36 34.79
CA GLU A 667 -16.35 -7.16 33.75
C GLU A 667 -16.92 -8.58 33.59
N SER A 668 -18.18 -8.79 33.99
CA SER A 668 -18.88 -10.05 33.76
C SER A 668 -19.05 -10.33 32.26
N ILE A 669 -19.13 -11.62 31.93
CA ILE A 669 -19.33 -12.08 30.56
C ILE A 669 -20.83 -12.29 30.33
N PRO A 670 -21.49 -11.55 29.42
CA PRO A 670 -22.89 -11.80 29.10
C PRO A 670 -23.08 -13.17 28.41
N ASP A 671 -23.99 -14.01 28.91
CA ASP A 671 -24.33 -15.27 28.26
C ASP A 671 -25.28 -15.04 27.06
N CYS A 672 -24.70 -14.77 25.90
CA CYS A 672 -25.46 -14.54 24.68
C CYS A 672 -25.96 -15.82 24.00
N ARG A 673 -26.01 -16.98 24.66
CA ARG A 673 -26.40 -18.24 24.02
C ARG A 673 -27.90 -18.35 23.75
N SER A 674 -28.74 -17.79 24.62
CA SER A 674 -30.20 -17.77 24.37
C SER A 674 -30.52 -16.93 23.14
N CYS A 675 -31.48 -17.37 22.33
CA CYS A 675 -31.94 -16.61 21.16
C CYS A 675 -32.59 -15.27 21.52
N ASP A 676 -33.12 -15.12 22.74
CA ASP A 676 -33.72 -13.87 23.24
C ASP A 676 -32.73 -13.01 24.06
N SER A 677 -31.46 -13.41 24.15
CA SER A 677 -30.40 -12.71 24.88
C SER A 677 -30.22 -11.21 24.56
N PRO A 678 -30.55 -10.69 23.34
CA PRO A 678 -30.55 -9.25 23.12
C PRO A 678 -31.54 -8.48 24.02
N ARG A 679 -32.57 -9.16 24.53
CA ARG A 679 -33.59 -8.56 25.42
C ARG A 679 -33.40 -8.98 26.88
N THR A 680 -32.96 -10.22 27.10
CA THR A 680 -32.91 -10.83 28.44
C THR A 680 -31.55 -10.76 29.11
N VAL A 681 -30.46 -10.55 28.36
CA VAL A 681 -29.09 -10.58 28.90
C VAL A 681 -28.36 -9.27 28.64
N HIS A 682 -28.15 -8.94 27.36
CA HIS A 682 -27.45 -7.72 26.99
C HIS A 682 -27.81 -7.33 25.55
N PRO A 683 -28.21 -6.07 25.26
CA PRO A 683 -28.67 -5.75 23.91
C PRO A 683 -27.60 -5.62 22.83
N GLU A 684 -26.33 -5.87 23.14
CA GLU A 684 -25.27 -6.14 22.14
C GLU A 684 -25.08 -7.64 21.85
N CYS A 685 -25.82 -8.52 22.53
CA CYS A 685 -25.92 -9.92 22.09
C CYS A 685 -26.58 -9.92 20.70
N ASN A 686 -26.08 -10.76 19.81
CA ASN A 686 -26.65 -10.95 18.47
C ASN A 686 -26.57 -12.43 18.07
N PRO A 687 -27.22 -13.32 18.85
CA PRO A 687 -27.21 -14.76 18.60
C PRO A 687 -27.89 -15.08 17.28
N PHE A 688 -27.50 -16.19 16.66
CA PHE A 688 -28.16 -16.70 15.47
C PHE A 688 -28.57 -18.16 15.66
N PRO A 689 -29.77 -18.54 15.18
CA PRO A 689 -30.31 -19.87 15.46
C PRO A 689 -29.61 -20.97 14.67
N VAL A 690 -29.59 -22.16 15.27
CA VAL A 690 -29.29 -23.40 14.56
C VAL A 690 -30.32 -23.58 13.42
N PRO A 691 -29.88 -23.81 12.18
CA PRO A 691 -30.78 -24.01 11.06
C PRO A 691 -31.48 -25.37 11.14
N ARG A 692 -32.64 -25.49 10.48
CA ARG A 692 -33.36 -26.77 10.37
C ARG A 692 -32.52 -27.79 9.61
N GLY A 693 -32.47 -29.02 10.12
CA GLY A 693 -31.73 -30.12 9.50
C GLY A 693 -30.20 -29.97 9.58
N ASP A 694 -29.69 -29.20 10.55
CA ASP A 694 -28.27 -29.23 10.88
C ASP A 694 -27.83 -30.67 11.19
N HIS A 695 -26.68 -31.07 10.65
CA HIS A 695 -26.21 -32.45 10.75
C HIS A 695 -25.64 -32.80 12.13
N TYR A 696 -25.28 -31.79 12.93
CA TYR A 696 -24.58 -31.95 14.20
C TYR A 696 -25.39 -31.38 15.38
N TYR A 697 -25.83 -30.13 15.29
CA TYR A 697 -26.55 -29.47 16.38
C TYR A 697 -28.07 -29.72 16.29
N PRO A 698 -28.77 -29.99 17.41
CA PRO A 698 -30.22 -30.07 17.40
C PRO A 698 -30.85 -28.67 17.24
N GLU A 699 -31.99 -28.57 16.55
CA GLU A 699 -32.72 -27.29 16.38
C GLU A 699 -33.23 -26.72 17.71
N VAL A 700 -33.57 -27.62 18.64
CA VAL A 700 -34.07 -27.29 19.98
C VAL A 700 -33.24 -28.00 21.03
N ASN A 701 -33.07 -27.34 22.18
CA ASN A 701 -32.49 -27.97 23.34
C ASN A 701 -33.45 -29.05 23.85
N ILE A 702 -32.95 -30.29 23.96
CA ILE A 702 -33.77 -31.46 24.34
C ILE A 702 -34.33 -31.31 25.76
N THR A 703 -33.62 -30.62 26.65
CA THR A 703 -34.01 -30.45 28.05
C THR A 703 -34.97 -29.28 28.25
N SER A 704 -34.73 -28.12 27.64
CA SER A 704 -35.57 -26.93 27.85
C SER A 704 -36.70 -26.76 26.82
N GLY A 705 -36.65 -27.45 25.68
CA GLY A 705 -37.58 -27.24 24.57
C GLY A 705 -37.37 -25.92 23.80
N GLU A 706 -36.45 -25.07 24.25
CA GLU A 706 -36.13 -23.79 23.63
C GLU A 706 -35.30 -23.97 22.36
N ARG A 707 -35.39 -23.01 21.46
CA ARG A 707 -34.59 -22.99 20.23
C ARG A 707 -33.10 -22.85 20.56
N LEU A 708 -32.26 -23.67 19.93
CA LEU A 708 -30.82 -23.58 20.12
C LEU A 708 -30.24 -22.46 19.24
N CYS A 709 -29.43 -21.59 19.84
CA CYS A 709 -28.70 -20.52 19.16
C CYS A 709 -27.20 -20.63 19.42
N PHE A 710 -26.42 -20.14 18.44
CA PHE A 710 -24.99 -19.89 18.64
C PHE A 710 -24.79 -18.57 19.38
N PRO A 711 -23.96 -18.57 20.44
CA PRO A 711 -23.67 -17.36 21.19
C PRO A 711 -22.85 -16.39 20.34
N PHE A 712 -23.24 -15.13 20.28
CA PHE A 712 -22.45 -14.08 19.64
C PHE A 712 -22.66 -12.75 20.35
N MET A 713 -21.55 -12.09 20.67
CA MET A 713 -21.51 -10.73 21.21
C MET A 713 -20.87 -9.81 20.19
N ARG A 714 -21.50 -8.66 19.92
CA ARG A 714 -20.98 -7.67 18.98
C ARG A 714 -19.66 -7.08 19.45
N SER A 715 -18.80 -6.75 18.47
CA SER A 715 -17.52 -6.09 18.69
C SER A 715 -17.73 -4.68 19.24
N LEU A 716 -16.84 -4.21 20.11
CA LEU A 716 -16.93 -2.86 20.68
C LEU A 716 -16.88 -1.80 19.57
N PRO A 717 -17.77 -0.80 19.62
CA PRO A 717 -17.68 0.36 18.75
C PRO A 717 -16.55 1.28 19.23
N GLY A 718 -15.92 1.99 18.31
CA GLY A 718 -14.79 2.89 18.55
C GLY A 718 -14.84 4.19 17.76
N GLN A 719 -15.94 4.47 17.05
CA GLN A 719 -16.08 5.73 16.33
C GLN A 719 -16.00 6.93 17.28
N GLN A 720 -15.33 7.99 16.82
CA GLN A 720 -15.13 9.22 17.58
C GLN A 720 -15.90 10.41 17.00
N GLN A 721 -16.70 10.17 15.97
CA GLN A 721 -17.49 11.15 15.24
C GLN A 721 -18.86 10.54 14.91
N LEU A 722 -19.82 11.37 14.51
CA LEU A 722 -21.10 10.89 13.97
C LEU A 722 -20.87 10.10 12.68
N GLY A 723 -21.71 9.12 12.41
CA GLY A 723 -21.61 8.28 11.22
C GLY A 723 -21.69 6.78 11.53
N PRO A 724 -21.23 5.93 10.61
CA PRO A 724 -21.37 4.48 10.75
C PRO A 724 -20.46 3.91 11.85
N ARG A 725 -20.82 2.73 12.34
CA ARG A 725 -20.12 2.04 13.42
C ARG A 725 -18.75 1.54 12.97
N GLU A 726 -17.73 1.92 13.72
CA GLU A 726 -16.36 1.45 13.54
C GLU A 726 -15.87 0.62 14.71
N GLN A 727 -15.12 -0.44 14.47
CA GLN A 727 -14.63 -1.35 15.52
C GLN A 727 -13.24 -0.97 16.01
N VAL A 728 -12.98 -1.27 17.29
CA VAL A 728 -11.68 -1.02 17.94
C VAL A 728 -10.68 -2.13 17.63
N ASN A 729 -9.45 -1.75 17.32
CA ASN A 729 -8.27 -2.60 17.45
C ASN A 729 -7.54 -2.28 18.76
N GLN A 730 -7.44 -3.24 19.69
CA GLN A 730 -6.68 -3.03 20.92
C GLN A 730 -5.17 -3.07 20.68
N ASN A 731 -4.69 -3.77 19.64
CA ASN A 731 -3.27 -3.94 19.39
C ASN A 731 -2.69 -2.75 18.62
N THR A 732 -1.36 -2.60 18.66
CA THR A 732 -0.66 -1.68 17.77
C THR A 732 -0.80 -2.18 16.32
N ALA A 733 -0.73 -1.27 15.35
CA ALA A 733 -0.82 -1.68 13.95
C ALA A 733 0.51 -2.26 13.42
N PHE A 734 1.63 -1.97 14.08
CA PHE A 734 2.97 -2.25 13.57
C PHE A 734 3.39 -3.71 13.82
N ILE A 735 4.41 -4.17 13.10
CA ILE A 735 5.13 -5.40 13.42
C ILE A 735 6.28 -5.01 14.35
N ASP A 736 5.96 -4.85 15.64
CA ASP A 736 6.84 -4.37 16.71
C ASP A 736 7.07 -5.40 17.83
N ALA A 737 6.62 -6.64 17.58
CA ALA A 737 6.60 -7.77 18.50
C ALA A 737 5.71 -7.54 19.75
N SER A 738 4.67 -6.71 19.65
CA SER A 738 3.68 -6.53 20.73
C SER A 738 3.01 -7.84 21.15
N VAL A 739 2.93 -8.86 20.29
CA VAL A 739 2.48 -10.21 20.64
C VAL A 739 3.35 -10.87 21.73
N ILE A 740 4.63 -10.47 21.82
CA ILE A 740 5.59 -10.91 22.83
C ILE A 740 5.64 -9.94 24.01
N TYR A 741 5.67 -8.63 23.73
CA TYR A 741 5.99 -7.60 24.72
C TYR A 741 4.79 -6.87 25.34
N GLY A 742 3.65 -6.87 24.67
CA GLY A 742 2.43 -6.14 25.03
C GLY A 742 2.27 -4.82 24.28
N GLU A 743 1.03 -4.34 24.22
CA GLU A 743 0.60 -3.16 23.45
C GLU A 743 0.52 -1.86 24.27
N ASN A 744 0.97 -1.90 25.53
CA ASN A 744 1.00 -0.74 26.42
C ASN A 744 2.04 -0.90 27.56
N PRO A 745 2.49 0.21 28.18
CA PRO A 745 3.48 0.18 29.27
C PRO A 745 3.09 -0.70 30.49
N CYS A 746 1.79 -0.88 30.76
CA CYS A 746 1.32 -1.63 31.92
C CYS A 746 1.46 -3.14 31.74
N ILE A 747 1.25 -3.65 30.53
CA ILE A 747 1.47 -5.07 30.21
C ILE A 747 2.98 -5.35 30.16
N VAL A 748 3.74 -4.49 29.50
CA VAL A 748 5.20 -4.60 29.42
C VAL A 748 5.81 -4.70 30.82
N ARG A 749 5.41 -3.83 31.77
CA ARG A 749 5.90 -3.90 33.16
C ARG A 749 5.60 -5.22 33.87
N LYS A 750 4.50 -5.90 33.55
CA LYS A 750 4.17 -7.22 34.13
C LYS A 750 5.01 -8.35 33.54
N LEU A 751 5.41 -8.20 32.28
CA LEU A 751 6.16 -9.21 31.53
C LEU A 751 7.67 -9.02 31.65
N ARG A 752 8.15 -7.84 32.04
CA ARG A 752 9.58 -7.58 32.29
C ARG A 752 10.06 -8.32 33.53
N GLY A 753 11.21 -8.97 33.40
CA GLY A 753 11.97 -9.59 34.48
C GLY A 753 13.22 -8.78 34.83
N PHE A 754 14.12 -9.38 35.62
CA PHE A 754 15.35 -8.73 36.05
C PHE A 754 16.40 -8.66 34.95
N ASN A 755 17.31 -7.67 35.04
CA ASN A 755 18.48 -7.49 34.17
C ASN A 755 18.13 -7.40 32.67
N GLY A 756 16.97 -6.85 32.34
CA GLY A 756 16.51 -6.65 30.97
C GLY A 756 15.89 -7.88 30.32
N ARG A 757 15.72 -8.99 31.06
CA ARG A 757 15.04 -10.21 30.58
C ARG A 757 13.52 -10.03 30.60
N LEU A 758 12.81 -10.91 29.88
CA LEU A 758 11.41 -11.21 30.15
C LEU A 758 11.28 -12.14 31.36
N ASN A 759 10.22 -11.92 32.14
CA ASN A 759 9.82 -12.78 33.25
C ASN A 759 9.42 -14.16 32.71
N ALA A 760 9.81 -15.21 33.42
CA ALA A 760 9.63 -16.59 32.97
C ALA A 760 9.34 -17.52 34.15
N THR A 761 8.68 -18.64 33.87
CA THR A 761 8.47 -19.71 34.84
C THR A 761 9.53 -20.79 34.65
N ALA A 762 10.31 -21.07 35.69
CA ALA A 762 11.24 -22.20 35.67
C ALA A 762 10.49 -23.53 35.50
N ASN A 763 10.97 -24.40 34.64
CA ASN A 763 10.38 -25.72 34.47
C ASN A 763 10.69 -26.61 35.70
N PRO A 764 9.67 -27.21 36.35
CA PRO A 764 9.85 -27.96 37.60
C PRO A 764 10.66 -29.25 37.43
N LEU A 765 10.84 -29.73 36.20
CA LEU A 765 11.51 -30.98 35.87
C LEU A 765 12.81 -30.71 35.08
N ASN A 766 13.49 -29.59 35.38
CA ASN A 766 14.80 -29.18 34.82
C ASN A 766 14.83 -28.94 33.30
N GLY A 767 13.70 -28.63 32.66
CA GLY A 767 13.66 -28.05 31.32
C GLY A 767 14.02 -26.54 31.31
N ARG A 768 14.16 -25.93 30.12
CA ARG A 768 14.33 -24.48 30.00
C ARG A 768 13.04 -23.73 30.36
N ASP A 769 13.23 -22.45 30.65
CA ASP A 769 12.20 -21.45 30.95
C ASP A 769 10.95 -21.59 30.06
N LEU A 770 9.79 -21.50 30.71
CA LEU A 770 8.46 -21.42 30.10
C LEU A 770 7.92 -20.00 30.27
N LEU A 771 6.79 -19.70 29.61
CA LEU A 771 6.10 -18.43 29.80
C LEU A 771 5.77 -18.15 31.29
N PRO A 772 5.67 -16.87 31.69
CA PRO A 772 5.22 -16.53 33.03
C PRO A 772 3.79 -17.02 33.26
N ARG A 773 3.51 -17.56 34.45
CA ARG A 773 2.17 -17.99 34.86
C ARG A 773 1.40 -16.82 35.47
N SER A 774 0.08 -16.82 35.28
CA SER A 774 -0.85 -15.95 35.99
C SER A 774 -1.83 -16.76 36.84
N ASP A 775 -2.08 -16.28 38.05
CA ASP A 775 -3.09 -16.75 39.01
C ASP A 775 -4.50 -16.21 38.72
N SER A 776 -4.60 -15.25 37.79
CA SER A 776 -5.79 -14.44 37.54
C SER A 776 -6.25 -14.55 36.08
N HIS A 777 -6.17 -15.75 35.50
CA HIS A 777 -6.60 -16.06 34.13
C HIS A 777 -7.95 -16.83 34.16
N PRO A 778 -9.11 -16.15 34.11
CA PRO A 778 -10.41 -16.73 34.49
C PRO A 778 -10.84 -17.94 33.65
N GLU A 779 -10.52 -17.94 32.36
CA GLU A 779 -10.85 -18.96 31.36
C GLU A 779 -9.95 -20.21 31.43
N CYS A 780 -8.98 -20.25 32.35
CA CYS A 780 -8.03 -21.35 32.41
C CYS A 780 -8.70 -22.69 32.77
N LYS A 781 -8.52 -23.68 31.90
CA LYS A 781 -9.10 -25.04 32.04
C LYS A 781 -8.11 -26.08 32.56
N ALA A 782 -6.85 -25.68 32.80
CA ALA A 782 -5.84 -26.51 33.44
C ALA A 782 -6.29 -26.94 34.85
N ALA A 783 -5.86 -28.15 35.26
CA ALA A 783 -6.18 -28.69 36.58
C ALA A 783 -5.52 -27.90 37.71
N SER A 784 -4.35 -27.31 37.44
CA SER A 784 -3.67 -26.40 38.37
C SER A 784 -4.39 -25.06 38.55
N GLY A 785 -5.28 -24.69 37.63
CA GLY A 785 -5.92 -23.38 37.59
C GLY A 785 -5.06 -22.25 37.01
N PHE A 786 -3.80 -22.53 36.61
CA PHE A 786 -2.87 -21.52 36.10
C PHE A 786 -2.72 -21.58 34.58
N CYS A 787 -2.75 -20.41 33.95
CA CYS A 787 -2.45 -20.27 32.53
C CYS A 787 -1.22 -19.36 32.31
N PHE A 788 -0.61 -19.48 31.13
CA PHE A 788 0.51 -18.63 30.75
C PHE A 788 0.04 -17.28 30.23
N ILE A 789 0.84 -16.25 30.47
CA ILE A 789 0.64 -14.90 29.93
C ILE A 789 1.82 -14.52 29.02
N ALA A 790 1.54 -13.70 28.02
CA ALA A 790 2.52 -13.08 27.13
C ALA A 790 2.05 -11.64 26.80
N GLY A 791 2.69 -10.99 25.82
CA GLY A 791 2.25 -9.70 25.31
C GLY A 791 0.80 -9.72 24.83
N ASP A 792 0.42 -10.77 24.11
CA ASP A 792 -0.98 -11.04 23.76
C ASP A 792 -1.67 -11.98 24.76
N GLY A 793 -2.90 -11.62 25.15
CA GLY A 793 -3.70 -12.35 26.13
C GLY A 793 -4.19 -13.75 25.68
N ARG A 794 -4.04 -14.10 24.39
CA ARG A 794 -4.48 -15.39 23.84
C ARG A 794 -3.37 -16.43 23.78
N ALA A 795 -2.19 -16.16 24.33
CA ALA A 795 -1.03 -17.07 24.26
C ALA A 795 -1.28 -18.50 24.80
N SER A 796 -2.27 -18.67 25.69
CA SER A 796 -2.69 -19.97 26.24
C SER A 796 -3.86 -20.62 25.50
N GLU A 797 -4.33 -20.05 24.39
CA GLU A 797 -5.51 -20.55 23.67
C GLU A 797 -5.32 -22.02 23.30
N GLN A 798 -4.23 -22.38 22.62
CA GLN A 798 -3.93 -23.76 22.24
C GLN A 798 -2.41 -24.06 22.32
N PRO A 799 -2.00 -25.34 22.47
CA PRO A 799 -0.62 -25.70 22.80
C PRO A 799 0.46 -25.27 21.79
N GLY A 800 0.18 -25.36 20.50
CA GLY A 800 1.10 -24.90 19.45
C GLY A 800 1.40 -23.39 19.53
N LEU A 801 0.39 -22.58 19.89
CA LEU A 801 0.55 -21.14 20.09
C LEU A 801 1.40 -20.87 21.33
N THR A 802 1.09 -21.54 22.45
CA THR A 802 1.90 -21.46 23.68
C THR A 802 3.37 -21.83 23.42
N ALA A 803 3.62 -22.86 22.60
CA ALA A 803 4.96 -23.30 22.27
C ALA A 803 5.75 -22.23 21.48
N ILE A 804 5.15 -21.60 20.46
CA ILE A 804 5.83 -20.54 19.69
C ILE A 804 6.05 -19.27 20.52
N HIS A 805 5.10 -18.87 21.38
CA HIS A 805 5.31 -17.77 22.33
C HIS A 805 6.48 -18.07 23.29
N THR A 806 6.59 -19.31 23.76
CA THR A 806 7.70 -19.75 24.62
C THR A 806 9.04 -19.64 23.89
N ILE A 807 9.11 -20.04 22.61
CA ILE A 807 10.33 -19.91 21.80
C ILE A 807 10.76 -18.45 21.68
N PHE A 808 9.84 -17.53 21.41
CA PHE A 808 10.17 -16.11 21.27
C PHE A 808 10.53 -15.43 22.60
N LEU A 809 9.95 -15.86 23.72
CA LEU A 809 10.41 -15.44 25.06
C LEU A 809 11.86 -15.89 25.30
N ARG A 810 12.17 -17.16 24.99
CA ARG A 810 13.52 -17.70 25.12
C ARG A 810 14.50 -16.94 24.21
N GLU A 811 14.07 -16.58 22.99
CA GLU A 811 14.89 -15.81 22.06
C GLU A 811 15.22 -14.42 22.57
N HIS A 812 14.24 -13.69 23.12
CA HIS A 812 14.51 -12.40 23.77
C HIS A 812 15.56 -12.54 24.87
N ASN A 813 15.36 -13.49 25.80
CA ASN A 813 16.29 -13.72 26.89
C ASN A 813 17.69 -14.13 26.39
N ARG A 814 17.78 -14.91 25.32
CA ARG A 814 19.06 -15.28 24.67
C ARG A 814 19.77 -14.05 24.08
N VAL A 815 19.04 -13.15 23.43
CA VAL A 815 19.58 -11.90 22.87
C VAL A 815 20.06 -10.97 23.99
N VAL A 816 19.30 -10.83 25.08
CA VAL A 816 19.70 -10.05 26.26
C VAL A 816 21.03 -10.54 26.83
N GLU A 817 21.20 -11.85 27.03
CA GLU A 817 22.47 -12.40 27.54
C GLU A 817 23.64 -12.14 26.59
N GLY A 818 23.41 -12.27 25.28
CA GLY A 818 24.43 -11.97 24.28
C GLY A 818 24.82 -10.48 24.26
N LEU A 819 23.84 -9.58 24.34
CA LEU A 819 24.07 -8.13 24.41
C LEU A 819 24.82 -7.74 25.69
N ARG A 820 24.46 -8.32 26.84
CA ARG A 820 25.18 -8.11 28.10
C ARG A 820 26.63 -8.55 28.02
N GLY A 821 26.90 -9.67 27.33
CA GLY A 821 28.25 -10.17 27.11
C GLY A 821 29.13 -9.24 26.26
N VAL A 822 28.54 -8.51 25.30
CA VAL A 822 29.29 -7.57 24.44
C VAL A 822 29.28 -6.13 24.95
N ASN A 823 28.28 -5.74 25.74
CA ASN A 823 28.12 -4.42 26.36
C ASN A 823 27.86 -4.57 27.88
N PRO A 824 28.87 -4.89 28.69
CA PRO A 824 28.70 -5.05 30.14
C PRO A 824 28.28 -3.77 30.86
N HIS A 825 28.44 -2.61 30.23
CA HIS A 825 28.08 -1.28 30.75
C HIS A 825 26.60 -0.92 30.55
N TRP A 826 25.86 -1.67 29.74
CA TRP A 826 24.43 -1.41 29.53
C TRP A 826 23.61 -1.82 30.75
N ASP A 827 22.66 -0.96 31.14
CA ASP A 827 21.70 -1.26 32.19
C ASP A 827 20.56 -2.17 31.69
N ALA A 828 19.66 -2.52 32.61
CA ALA A 828 18.55 -3.42 32.32
C ALA A 828 17.53 -2.84 31.33
N ASP A 829 17.34 -1.52 31.30
CA ASP A 829 16.39 -0.87 30.39
C ASP A 829 16.94 -0.86 28.97
N LEU A 830 18.20 -0.49 28.80
CA LEU A 830 18.87 -0.46 27.51
C LEU A 830 19.02 -1.87 26.91
N LEU A 831 19.37 -2.87 27.74
CA LEU A 831 19.39 -4.28 27.33
C LEU A 831 18.02 -4.74 26.82
N PHE A 832 16.94 -4.41 27.55
CA PHE A 832 15.59 -4.80 27.19
C PHE A 832 15.14 -4.17 25.87
N GLU A 833 15.30 -2.85 25.70
CA GLU A 833 14.86 -2.15 24.48
C GLU A 833 15.67 -2.55 23.25
N HIS A 834 16.99 -2.76 23.37
CA HIS A 834 17.77 -3.30 22.25
C HIS A 834 17.38 -4.74 21.90
N ALA A 835 17.16 -5.61 22.89
CA ALA A 835 16.70 -6.97 22.62
C ALA A 835 15.31 -6.98 21.97
N ARG A 836 14.37 -6.17 22.48
CA ARG A 836 13.04 -5.96 21.87
C ARG A 836 13.15 -5.51 20.42
N ARG A 837 13.97 -4.50 20.15
CA ARG A 837 14.20 -3.94 18.82
C ARG A 837 14.81 -4.96 17.86
N ILE A 838 15.79 -5.77 18.30
CA ILE A 838 16.38 -6.84 17.50
C ILE A 838 15.34 -7.92 17.21
N VAL A 839 14.62 -8.41 18.22
CA VAL A 839 13.61 -9.45 18.04
C VAL A 839 12.50 -8.98 17.08
N ALA A 840 11.99 -7.76 17.23
CA ALA A 840 11.01 -7.19 16.29
C ALA A 840 11.54 -7.11 14.85
N ALA A 841 12.82 -6.75 14.67
CA ALA A 841 13.46 -6.74 13.36
C ALA A 841 13.63 -8.14 12.77
N THR A 842 14.03 -9.13 13.58
CA THR A 842 14.13 -10.53 13.15
C THR A 842 12.78 -11.12 12.79
N LEU A 843 11.73 -10.82 13.56
CA LEU A 843 10.35 -11.23 13.28
C LEU A 843 9.87 -10.60 11.96
N SER A 844 10.04 -9.29 11.78
CA SER A 844 9.74 -8.59 10.52
C SER A 844 10.50 -9.20 9.33
N HIS A 845 11.78 -9.54 9.51
CA HIS A 845 12.58 -10.17 8.48
C HIS A 845 12.01 -11.55 8.09
N VAL A 846 11.71 -12.42 9.06
CA VAL A 846 11.09 -13.74 8.80
C VAL A 846 9.74 -13.58 8.08
N ILE A 847 8.90 -12.62 8.50
CA ILE A 847 7.60 -12.38 7.87
C ILE A 847 7.75 -12.06 6.38
N TYR A 848 8.59 -11.08 6.03
CA TYR A 848 8.69 -10.62 4.64
C TYR A 848 9.60 -11.48 3.76
N ASN A 849 10.63 -12.10 4.35
CA ASN A 849 11.59 -12.95 3.63
C ASN A 849 11.06 -14.37 3.42
N GLU A 850 10.44 -14.94 4.45
CA GLU A 850 10.02 -16.33 4.46
C GLU A 850 8.51 -16.49 4.29
N PHE A 851 7.69 -15.88 5.15
CA PHE A 851 6.25 -16.15 5.21
C PHE A 851 5.46 -15.59 4.01
N LEU A 852 5.56 -14.27 3.74
CA LEU A 852 4.76 -13.60 2.70
C LEU A 852 4.96 -14.19 1.30
N PRO A 853 6.16 -14.59 0.85
CA PRO A 853 6.32 -15.24 -0.45
C PRO A 853 5.58 -16.58 -0.59
N ARG A 854 5.41 -17.36 0.49
CA ARG A 854 4.60 -18.59 0.47
C ARG A 854 3.11 -18.26 0.38
N LEU A 855 2.68 -17.21 1.08
CA LEU A 855 1.29 -16.80 1.13
C LEU A 855 0.82 -16.16 -0.19
N LEU A 856 1.57 -15.19 -0.71
CA LEU A 856 1.15 -14.32 -1.80
C LEU A 856 1.70 -14.72 -3.18
N SER A 857 2.71 -15.58 -3.24
CA SER A 857 3.62 -15.80 -4.39
C SER A 857 4.64 -14.65 -4.60
N TRP A 858 5.77 -14.99 -5.24
CA TRP A 858 6.79 -14.00 -5.62
C TRP A 858 6.27 -12.91 -6.58
N ASN A 859 5.30 -13.24 -7.43
CA ASN A 859 4.72 -12.27 -8.37
C ASN A 859 3.98 -11.16 -7.63
N ALA A 860 3.14 -11.52 -6.65
CA ALA A 860 2.44 -10.53 -5.83
C ALA A 860 3.41 -9.78 -4.90
N VAL A 861 4.39 -10.47 -4.30
CA VAL A 861 5.44 -9.82 -3.49
C VAL A 861 6.16 -8.72 -4.27
N ASN A 862 6.48 -8.97 -5.55
CA ASN A 862 7.09 -7.97 -6.41
C ASN A 862 6.10 -6.85 -6.79
N LEU A 863 4.89 -7.21 -7.20
CA LEU A 863 3.85 -6.25 -7.62
C LEU A 863 3.53 -5.22 -6.54
N TYR A 864 3.49 -5.65 -5.27
CA TYR A 864 3.15 -4.79 -4.14
C TYR A 864 4.36 -4.18 -3.43
N GLY A 865 5.59 -4.37 -3.92
CA GLY A 865 6.80 -3.79 -3.32
C GLY A 865 7.17 -4.38 -1.96
N LEU A 866 6.87 -5.66 -1.74
CA LEU A 866 7.10 -6.36 -0.46
C LEU A 866 8.46 -7.06 -0.41
N LYS A 867 9.19 -7.12 -1.53
CA LYS A 867 10.52 -7.72 -1.58
C LYS A 867 11.53 -6.94 -0.72
N LEU A 868 12.25 -7.63 0.14
CA LEU A 868 13.31 -7.08 0.97
C LEU A 868 14.57 -6.74 0.16
N LEU A 869 15.39 -5.82 0.69
CA LEU A 869 16.65 -5.45 0.06
C LEU A 869 17.75 -6.44 0.47
N PRO A 870 18.63 -6.84 -0.46
CA PRO A 870 19.77 -7.71 -0.11
C PRO A 870 20.85 -6.96 0.68
N SER A 871 20.96 -5.64 0.50
CA SER A 871 21.94 -4.77 1.17
C SER A 871 21.41 -3.32 1.22
N GLY A 872 22.04 -2.48 2.04
CA GLY A 872 21.67 -1.07 2.20
C GLY A 872 20.32 -0.85 2.89
N TYR A 873 19.78 0.35 2.70
CA TYR A 873 18.59 0.86 3.39
C TYR A 873 17.38 1.05 2.47
N TYR A 874 16.19 0.80 3.02
CA TYR A 874 14.89 1.10 2.45
C TYR A 874 14.54 2.58 2.64
N LYS A 875 14.10 3.24 1.57
CA LYS A 875 13.94 4.71 1.50
C LYS A 875 12.52 5.19 1.21
N GLU A 876 11.55 4.29 1.17
CA GLU A 876 10.17 4.64 0.78
C GLU A 876 9.25 4.89 1.98
N TYR A 877 9.80 5.08 3.19
CA TYR A 877 8.99 5.49 4.34
C TYR A 877 8.20 6.77 4.01
N SER A 878 6.90 6.77 4.31
CA SER A 878 5.98 7.87 3.98
C SER A 878 5.23 8.34 5.23
N PRO A 879 5.47 9.56 5.72
CA PRO A 879 4.77 10.10 6.89
C PRO A 879 3.32 10.51 6.61
N THR A 880 2.84 10.38 5.36
CA THR A 880 1.47 10.70 4.95
C THR A 880 0.56 9.48 4.82
N CYS A 881 1.09 8.27 4.98
CA CYS A 881 0.26 7.05 4.84
C CYS A 881 -0.25 6.55 6.20
N ASN A 882 -1.40 5.88 6.17
CA ASN A 882 -2.04 5.33 7.36
C ASN A 882 -1.58 3.87 7.58
N PRO A 883 -0.90 3.56 8.70
CA PRO A 883 -0.47 2.19 9.04
C PRO A 883 -1.59 1.33 9.64
N ALA A 884 -2.74 1.91 10.00
CA ALA A 884 -3.81 1.18 10.70
C ALA A 884 -4.23 -0.08 9.94
N ILE A 885 -4.58 -1.13 10.71
CA ILE A 885 -5.09 -2.37 10.13
C ILE A 885 -6.45 -2.10 9.49
N VAL A 886 -6.66 -2.60 8.27
CA VAL A 886 -7.97 -2.52 7.60
C VAL A 886 -8.91 -3.60 8.13
N THR A 887 -10.17 -3.26 8.39
CA THR A 887 -11.16 -4.18 9.01
C THR A 887 -11.36 -5.45 8.17
N GLU A 888 -11.22 -5.35 6.85
CA GLU A 888 -11.32 -6.49 5.92
C GLU A 888 -10.21 -7.52 6.13
N PHE A 889 -9.02 -7.06 6.51
CA PHE A 889 -7.90 -7.91 6.87
C PHE A 889 -8.22 -8.68 8.15
N ALA A 890 -8.66 -7.98 9.21
CA ALA A 890 -8.91 -8.57 10.54
C ALA A 890 -10.18 -9.44 10.61
N ALA A 891 -11.26 -9.04 9.93
CA ALA A 891 -12.55 -9.71 10.01
C ALA A 891 -12.74 -10.82 8.96
N ALA A 892 -11.91 -10.85 7.91
CA ALA A 892 -12.04 -11.84 6.83
C ALA A 892 -10.70 -12.36 6.29
N ALA A 893 -9.91 -11.54 5.60
CA ALA A 893 -8.82 -12.04 4.74
C ALA A 893 -7.71 -12.76 5.50
N PHE A 894 -7.31 -12.27 6.69
CA PHE A 894 -6.24 -12.89 7.48
C PHE A 894 -6.73 -14.07 8.35
N ARG A 895 -8.03 -14.38 8.31
CA ARG A 895 -8.63 -15.57 8.94
C ARG A 895 -8.46 -16.84 8.08
N PHE A 896 -7.72 -16.75 6.97
CA PHE A 896 -7.41 -17.87 6.09
C PHE A 896 -6.74 -19.04 6.83
N GLY A 897 -6.01 -18.75 7.91
CA GLY A 897 -5.33 -19.73 8.75
C GLY A 897 -6.27 -20.80 9.34
N HIS A 898 -7.57 -20.51 9.47
CA HIS A 898 -8.54 -21.47 9.97
C HIS A 898 -8.74 -22.69 9.05
N SER A 899 -8.53 -22.54 7.74
CA SER A 899 -8.56 -23.68 6.80
C SER A 899 -7.30 -24.55 6.88
N LEU A 900 -6.20 -24.01 7.40
CA LEU A 900 -4.93 -24.73 7.50
C LEU A 900 -4.85 -25.66 8.72
N LEU A 901 -5.85 -25.61 9.60
CA LEU A 901 -5.89 -26.32 10.88
C LEU A 901 -6.04 -27.83 10.70
N ARG A 902 -5.12 -28.58 11.30
CA ARG A 902 -5.26 -30.03 11.48
C ARG A 902 -6.13 -30.31 12.71
N PRO A 903 -6.91 -31.42 12.73
CA PRO A 903 -7.64 -31.82 13.92
C PRO A 903 -6.73 -32.20 15.11
N HIS A 904 -5.50 -32.62 14.83
CA HIS A 904 -4.51 -33.02 15.84
C HIS A 904 -3.22 -32.22 15.67
N LEU A 905 -2.63 -31.82 16.80
CA LEU A 905 -1.27 -31.30 16.87
C LEU A 905 -0.29 -32.48 17.03
N PRO A 906 0.54 -32.76 16.02
CA PRO A 906 1.50 -33.85 16.07
C PRO A 906 2.69 -33.49 16.96
N ARG A 907 3.27 -34.52 17.58
CA ARG A 907 4.47 -34.42 18.43
C ARG A 907 5.58 -35.27 17.85
N LEU A 908 6.80 -34.75 17.81
CA LEU A 908 7.96 -35.47 17.27
C LEU A 908 9.14 -35.47 18.25
N SER A 909 9.79 -36.62 18.38
CA SER A 909 11.00 -36.78 19.19
C SER A 909 12.20 -36.03 18.57
N PRO A 910 13.35 -35.92 19.28
CA PRO A 910 14.57 -35.34 18.70
C PRO A 910 15.04 -35.99 17.39
N ASN A 911 14.68 -37.26 17.17
CA ASN A 911 14.99 -38.01 15.94
C ASN A 911 13.84 -37.97 14.91
N TYR A 912 12.88 -37.04 15.07
CA TYR A 912 11.71 -36.85 14.21
C TYR A 912 10.80 -38.09 14.09
N GLN A 913 10.77 -38.94 15.11
CA GLN A 913 9.81 -40.03 15.20
C GLN A 913 8.51 -39.53 15.86
N PRO A 914 7.32 -39.95 15.39
CA PRO A 914 6.05 -39.65 16.05
C PRO A 914 6.04 -40.03 17.53
N VAL A 915 5.51 -39.15 18.38
CA VAL A 915 5.35 -39.38 19.82
C VAL A 915 3.86 -39.44 20.16
N ASP A 916 3.38 -40.64 20.49
CA ASP A 916 1.97 -40.86 20.83
C ASP A 916 1.64 -40.55 22.30
N PRO A 917 0.41 -40.10 22.58
CA PRO A 917 -0.61 -39.71 21.61
C PRO A 917 -0.32 -38.31 21.01
N PRO A 918 -0.80 -38.00 19.78
CA PRO A 918 -0.91 -36.62 19.33
C PRO A 918 -1.97 -35.87 20.15
N ILE A 919 -1.91 -34.54 20.17
CA ILE A 919 -2.88 -33.74 20.94
C ILE A 919 -4.07 -33.41 20.05
N LEU A 920 -5.25 -33.92 20.38
CA LEU A 920 -6.49 -33.50 19.73
C LEU A 920 -6.77 -32.03 20.08
N LEU A 921 -7.10 -31.19 19.09
CA LEU A 921 -7.18 -29.74 19.28
C LEU A 921 -8.14 -29.34 20.41
N ARG A 922 -9.34 -29.93 20.45
CA ARG A 922 -10.33 -29.67 21.51
C ARG A 922 -9.84 -30.00 22.93
N ASP A 923 -8.89 -30.92 23.07
CA ASP A 923 -8.35 -31.33 24.36
C ASP A 923 -7.21 -30.41 24.84
N GLY A 924 -6.67 -29.56 23.96
CA GLY A 924 -5.56 -28.65 24.25
C GLY A 924 -5.97 -27.24 24.68
N PHE A 925 -7.23 -26.82 24.43
CA PHE A 925 -7.63 -25.42 24.64
C PHE A 925 -7.52 -24.99 26.12
N PHE A 926 -6.73 -23.94 26.40
CA PHE A 926 -6.51 -23.39 27.75
C PHE A 926 -6.05 -24.42 28.80
N ARG A 927 -5.25 -25.43 28.40
CA ARG A 927 -4.69 -26.47 29.29
C ARG A 927 -3.15 -26.53 29.29
N PRO A 928 -2.45 -25.48 29.77
CA PRO A 928 -0.99 -25.42 29.70
C PRO A 928 -0.23 -26.33 30.68
N ASP A 929 -0.92 -27.04 31.58
CA ASP A 929 -0.29 -27.99 32.52
C ASP A 929 0.58 -29.05 31.81
N MET A 930 0.27 -29.37 30.55
CA MET A 930 1.05 -30.29 29.74
C MET A 930 2.52 -29.87 29.57
N PHE A 931 2.82 -28.57 29.54
CA PHE A 931 4.21 -28.06 29.44
C PHE A 931 4.98 -28.18 30.76
N MET A 932 4.25 -28.15 31.87
CA MET A 932 4.80 -28.17 33.21
C MET A 932 5.10 -29.61 33.66
N ASN A 933 4.28 -30.55 33.20
CA ASN A 933 4.38 -31.97 33.56
C ASN A 933 5.24 -32.78 32.57
N HIS A 934 5.57 -32.21 31.41
CA HIS A 934 6.36 -32.87 30.36
C HIS A 934 7.36 -31.88 29.74
N PRO A 935 8.62 -31.81 30.23
CA PRO A 935 9.62 -30.84 29.75
C PRO A 935 9.84 -30.83 28.22
N PRO A 936 9.88 -31.99 27.53
CA PRO A 936 10.07 -31.99 26.08
C PRO A 936 8.90 -31.44 25.26
N MET A 937 7.77 -31.05 25.87
CA MET A 937 6.54 -30.70 25.15
C MET A 937 6.72 -29.54 24.15
N VAL A 938 7.48 -28.49 24.51
CA VAL A 938 7.74 -27.36 23.59
C VAL A 938 8.49 -27.84 22.35
N ASP A 939 9.59 -28.56 22.57
CA ASP A 939 10.43 -29.16 21.53
C ASP A 939 9.63 -30.14 20.64
N GLU A 940 8.83 -31.02 21.25
CA GLU A 940 8.01 -32.01 20.56
C GLU A 940 6.98 -31.37 19.63
N LEU A 941 6.27 -30.35 20.12
CA LEU A 941 5.27 -29.62 19.35
C LEU A 941 5.91 -28.80 18.24
N VAL A 942 6.99 -28.06 18.52
CA VAL A 942 7.66 -27.25 17.49
C VAL A 942 8.28 -28.11 16.39
N ARG A 943 8.86 -29.29 16.71
CA ARG A 943 9.28 -30.26 15.70
C ARG A 943 8.08 -30.79 14.92
N GLY A 944 6.98 -31.14 15.59
CA GLY A 944 5.73 -31.55 14.95
C GLY A 944 5.20 -30.52 13.96
N LEU A 945 5.04 -29.28 14.40
CA LEU A 945 4.58 -28.15 13.59
C LEU A 945 5.48 -27.94 12.37
N SER A 946 6.80 -28.01 12.53
CA SER A 946 7.75 -27.73 11.46
C SER A 946 8.05 -28.91 10.54
N SER A 947 7.61 -30.14 10.85
CA SER A 947 7.91 -31.34 10.03
C SER A 947 6.68 -32.09 9.51
N THR A 948 5.47 -31.68 9.89
CA THR A 948 4.22 -32.29 9.42
C THR A 948 3.44 -31.33 8.54
N PRO A 949 2.62 -31.82 7.60
CA PRO A 949 1.86 -30.95 6.71
C PRO A 949 0.67 -30.28 7.40
N MET A 950 0.40 -29.04 7.02
CA MET A 950 -0.89 -28.38 7.26
C MET A 950 -2.01 -28.97 6.40
N GLU A 951 -3.27 -28.64 6.70
CA GLU A 951 -4.34 -28.80 5.69
C GLU A 951 -4.11 -27.81 4.53
N THR A 952 -4.60 -28.15 3.35
CA THR A 952 -4.53 -27.28 2.16
C THR A 952 -5.41 -26.06 2.35
N LEU A 953 -4.99 -24.89 1.84
CA LEU A 953 -5.88 -23.75 1.79
C LEU A 953 -6.95 -23.98 0.72
N ASP A 954 -8.15 -24.34 1.17
CA ASP A 954 -9.33 -24.51 0.35
C ASP A 954 -10.58 -24.15 1.17
N GLN A 955 -11.77 -24.48 0.66
CA GLN A 955 -12.99 -24.25 1.41
C GLN A 955 -13.12 -25.15 2.64
N PHE A 956 -12.36 -26.23 2.82
CA PHE A 956 -12.58 -27.19 3.90
C PHE A 956 -11.99 -26.71 5.23
N ILE A 957 -12.71 -27.00 6.32
CA ILE A 957 -12.33 -26.59 7.68
C ILE A 957 -12.72 -27.70 8.67
N THR A 958 -11.79 -28.08 9.54
CA THR A 958 -11.93 -29.19 10.49
C THR A 958 -13.12 -29.04 11.45
N GLY A 959 -13.77 -30.16 11.75
CA GLY A 959 -14.83 -30.31 12.75
C GLY A 959 -14.43 -29.85 14.14
N GLU A 960 -13.13 -29.89 14.46
CA GLU A 960 -12.60 -29.45 15.76
C GLU A 960 -12.91 -27.97 16.04
N VAL A 961 -13.04 -27.13 15.00
CA VAL A 961 -13.37 -25.70 15.16
C VAL A 961 -14.73 -25.31 14.59
N THR A 962 -15.37 -26.15 13.77
CA THR A 962 -16.74 -25.88 13.27
C THR A 962 -17.83 -26.49 14.14
N ASN A 963 -17.51 -27.49 14.99
CA ASN A 963 -18.47 -28.11 15.90
C ASN A 963 -17.99 -28.14 17.36
N HIS A 964 -16.68 -28.17 17.59
CA HIS A 964 -16.11 -28.46 18.91
C HIS A 964 -15.25 -27.33 19.50
N LEU A 965 -15.34 -26.11 18.95
CA LEU A 965 -14.58 -24.97 19.47
C LEU A 965 -14.94 -24.73 20.94
N PHE A 966 -13.93 -24.80 21.81
CA PHE A 966 -14.03 -24.64 23.27
C PHE A 966 -15.05 -25.57 23.97
N GLU A 967 -15.45 -26.67 23.33
CA GLU A 967 -16.43 -27.64 23.81
C GLU A 967 -16.17 -28.06 25.27
N ASP A 968 -17.22 -28.07 26.08
CA ASP A 968 -17.23 -28.80 27.34
C ASP A 968 -17.83 -30.18 27.08
N ARG A 969 -16.99 -31.21 27.16
CA ARG A 969 -17.37 -32.61 26.91
C ARG A 969 -18.44 -33.13 27.85
N LYS A 970 -18.68 -32.47 28.99
CA LYS A 970 -19.74 -32.85 29.94
C LYS A 970 -21.12 -32.35 29.49
N ILE A 971 -21.17 -31.38 28.57
CA ILE A 971 -22.39 -30.74 28.11
C ILE A 971 -22.55 -31.03 26.61
N PRO A 972 -23.54 -31.85 26.19
CA PRO A 972 -23.78 -32.14 24.79
C PRO A 972 -23.98 -30.88 23.95
N PHE A 973 -23.39 -30.85 22.75
CA PHE A 973 -23.53 -29.76 21.77
C PHE A 973 -23.09 -28.38 22.30
N SER A 974 -22.20 -28.34 23.29
CA SER A 974 -21.75 -27.11 23.93
C SER A 974 -20.73 -26.33 23.12
N GLY A 975 -20.01 -27.00 22.20
CA GLY A 975 -19.04 -26.39 21.29
C GLY A 975 -19.65 -25.34 20.35
N ILE A 976 -18.79 -24.48 19.81
CA ILE A 976 -19.16 -23.34 18.96
C ILE A 976 -18.58 -23.55 17.55
N ASP A 977 -19.16 -22.87 16.56
CA ASP A 977 -18.71 -22.89 15.16
C ASP A 977 -17.90 -21.62 14.82
N LEU A 978 -16.57 -21.74 14.72
CA LEU A 978 -15.66 -20.65 14.40
C LEU A 978 -15.94 -20.01 13.04
N VAL A 979 -16.36 -20.79 12.04
CA VAL A 979 -16.61 -20.31 10.69
C VAL A 979 -17.90 -19.50 10.63
N ALA A 980 -18.94 -20.00 11.32
CA ALA A 980 -20.16 -19.24 11.50
C ALA A 980 -19.90 -17.93 12.26
N LEU A 981 -19.02 -17.94 13.28
CA LEU A 981 -18.58 -16.73 13.96
C LEU A 981 -17.82 -15.77 13.03
N ASN A 982 -16.96 -16.26 12.12
CA ASN A 982 -16.26 -15.41 11.14
C ASN A 982 -17.23 -14.69 10.21
N VAL A 983 -18.21 -15.42 9.67
CA VAL A 983 -19.26 -14.84 8.81
C VAL A 983 -20.08 -13.81 9.59
N GLN A 984 -20.53 -14.15 10.81
CA GLN A 984 -21.31 -13.23 11.64
C GLN A 984 -20.49 -12.00 12.05
N ARG A 985 -19.19 -12.16 12.33
CA ARG A 985 -18.26 -11.07 12.68
C ARG A 985 -18.05 -10.12 11.50
N ALA A 986 -17.89 -10.63 10.28
CA ALA A 986 -17.80 -9.78 9.10
C ALA A 986 -19.08 -8.96 8.87
N ARG A 987 -20.26 -9.56 9.10
CA ARG A 987 -21.55 -8.83 9.07
C ARG A 987 -21.66 -7.79 10.19
N ASP A 988 -21.20 -8.12 11.40
CA ASP A 988 -21.13 -7.19 12.55
C ASP A 988 -20.22 -5.99 12.29
N HIS A 989 -19.14 -6.19 11.53
CA HIS A 989 -18.20 -5.14 11.15
C HIS A 989 -18.64 -4.32 9.92
N GLY A 990 -19.84 -4.61 9.39
CA GLY A 990 -20.35 -3.97 8.19
C GLY A 990 -19.45 -4.20 6.97
N VAL A 991 -18.79 -5.36 6.87
CA VAL A 991 -17.92 -5.67 5.73
C VAL A 991 -18.77 -5.87 4.47
N PRO A 992 -18.53 -5.11 3.38
CA PRO A 992 -19.18 -5.34 2.08
C PRO A 992 -19.08 -6.77 1.55
N SER A 993 -19.87 -7.08 0.53
CA SER A 993 -19.84 -8.40 -0.10
C SER A 993 -18.53 -8.67 -0.84
N TYR A 994 -18.21 -9.95 -0.98
CA TYR A 994 -17.07 -10.46 -1.75
C TYR A 994 -16.96 -9.82 -3.14
N ASN A 995 -18.09 -9.62 -3.82
CA ASN A 995 -18.12 -9.09 -5.18
C ASN A 995 -17.70 -7.60 -5.26
N ASN A 996 -17.82 -6.84 -4.17
CA ASN A 996 -17.29 -5.48 -4.09
C ASN A 996 -15.75 -5.49 -3.99
N TYR A 997 -15.19 -6.43 -3.23
CA TYR A 997 -13.74 -6.59 -3.10
C TYR A 997 -13.08 -7.15 -4.35
N ARG A 998 -13.77 -8.02 -5.10
CA ARG A 998 -13.34 -8.40 -6.46
C ARG A 998 -13.08 -7.16 -7.31
N ALA A 999 -14.04 -6.23 -7.35
CA ALA A 999 -13.93 -5.00 -8.14
C ALA A 999 -12.82 -4.05 -7.63
N LEU A 1000 -12.67 -3.92 -6.31
CA LEU A 1000 -11.55 -3.20 -5.68
C LEU A 1000 -10.20 -3.79 -6.13
N CYS A 1001 -10.09 -5.11 -6.11
CA CYS A 1001 -8.88 -5.86 -6.45
C CYS A 1001 -8.70 -6.10 -7.96
N ASN A 1002 -9.30 -5.26 -8.81
CA ASN A 1002 -9.20 -5.29 -10.27
C ASN A 1002 -9.69 -6.61 -10.93
N LEU A 1003 -10.50 -7.41 -10.24
CA LEU A 1003 -11.17 -8.56 -10.82
C LEU A 1003 -12.49 -8.13 -11.47
N LYS A 1004 -12.96 -8.92 -12.43
CA LYS A 1004 -14.29 -8.71 -13.03
C LYS A 1004 -15.35 -8.87 -11.94
N ARG A 1005 -16.16 -7.84 -11.75
CA ARG A 1005 -17.36 -7.89 -10.92
C ARG A 1005 -18.34 -8.88 -11.55
N ALA A 1006 -18.74 -9.88 -10.77
CA ALA A 1006 -19.66 -10.91 -11.23
C ALA A 1006 -21.08 -10.33 -11.33
N THR A 1007 -21.80 -10.67 -12.39
CA THR A 1007 -23.24 -10.35 -12.54
C THR A 1007 -24.10 -11.58 -12.31
N THR A 1008 -23.56 -12.75 -12.64
CA THR A 1008 -24.15 -14.06 -12.34
C THR A 1008 -23.13 -14.92 -11.61
N PHE A 1009 -23.60 -15.99 -10.96
CA PHE A 1009 -22.70 -16.93 -10.30
C PHE A 1009 -21.70 -17.60 -11.27
N ASP A 1010 -22.06 -17.75 -12.56
CA ASP A 1010 -21.18 -18.36 -13.56
C ASP A 1010 -19.99 -17.45 -13.94
N ASP A 1011 -20.10 -16.13 -13.72
CA ASP A 1011 -18.97 -15.21 -13.88
C ASP A 1011 -17.81 -15.50 -12.88
N LEU A 1012 -18.06 -16.30 -11.84
CA LEU A 1012 -17.06 -16.68 -10.83
C LEU A 1012 -16.16 -17.85 -11.26
N ALA A 1013 -16.49 -18.55 -12.34
CA ALA A 1013 -15.85 -19.82 -12.74
C ALA A 1013 -14.33 -19.71 -12.97
N ARG A 1014 -13.84 -18.51 -13.29
CA ARG A 1014 -12.40 -18.27 -13.45
C ARG A 1014 -11.65 -18.39 -12.13
N GLU A 1015 -12.17 -17.82 -11.05
CA GLU A 1015 -11.50 -17.81 -9.75
C GLU A 1015 -11.99 -18.93 -8.83
N ILE A 1016 -13.24 -19.39 -8.94
CA ILE A 1016 -13.85 -20.36 -8.03
C ILE A 1016 -14.20 -21.67 -8.77
N PRO A 1017 -14.00 -22.86 -8.18
CA PRO A 1017 -14.43 -24.14 -8.76
C PRO A 1017 -15.95 -24.25 -8.95
N ASP A 1018 -16.39 -24.88 -10.06
CA ASP A 1018 -17.81 -24.99 -10.43
C ASP A 1018 -18.66 -25.68 -9.35
N GLU A 1019 -18.09 -26.65 -8.64
CA GLU A 1019 -18.77 -27.33 -7.53
C GLU A 1019 -19.09 -26.37 -6.36
N VAL A 1020 -18.21 -25.41 -6.09
CA VAL A 1020 -18.40 -24.42 -5.03
C VAL A 1020 -19.36 -23.33 -5.49
N ILE A 1021 -19.31 -22.96 -6.78
CA ILE A 1021 -20.30 -22.06 -7.40
C ILE A 1021 -21.70 -22.65 -7.29
N ALA A 1022 -21.88 -23.95 -7.55
CA ALA A 1022 -23.16 -24.62 -7.38
C ALA A 1022 -23.68 -24.57 -5.93
N ARG A 1023 -22.78 -24.66 -4.94
CA ARG A 1023 -23.12 -24.51 -3.52
C ARG A 1023 -23.50 -23.07 -3.17
N PHE A 1024 -22.79 -22.07 -3.69
CA PHE A 1024 -23.17 -20.66 -3.52
C PHE A 1024 -24.55 -20.35 -4.12
N LYS A 1025 -24.84 -20.83 -5.34
CA LYS A 1025 -26.15 -20.72 -6.00
C LYS A 1025 -27.30 -21.28 -5.15
N ARG A 1026 -27.01 -22.28 -4.31
CA ARG A 1026 -28.01 -22.94 -3.46
C ARG A 1026 -28.40 -22.08 -2.24
N ILE A 1027 -27.50 -21.25 -1.73
CA ILE A 1027 -27.67 -20.59 -0.42
C ILE A 1027 -27.73 -19.06 -0.49
N TYR A 1028 -27.16 -18.44 -1.52
CA TYR A 1028 -27.25 -17.00 -1.74
C TYR A 1028 -28.22 -16.70 -2.89
N ALA A 1029 -29.03 -15.65 -2.74
CA ALA A 1029 -29.94 -15.21 -3.79
C ALA A 1029 -29.18 -14.63 -4.99
N THR A 1030 -28.11 -13.89 -4.74
CA THR A 1030 -27.28 -13.25 -5.77
C THR A 1030 -25.79 -13.31 -5.43
N VAL A 1031 -24.93 -13.07 -6.43
CA VAL A 1031 -23.47 -12.95 -6.23
C VAL A 1031 -23.09 -11.77 -5.35
N ASP A 1032 -23.97 -10.78 -5.21
CA ASP A 1032 -23.74 -9.58 -4.39
C ASP A 1032 -24.00 -9.79 -2.91
N ASP A 1033 -24.50 -10.97 -2.52
CA ASP A 1033 -24.77 -11.30 -1.12
C ASP A 1033 -23.64 -12.09 -0.44
N ILE A 1034 -22.73 -12.66 -1.25
CA ILE A 1034 -21.65 -13.54 -0.79
C ILE A 1034 -20.78 -12.80 0.23
N ASP A 1035 -20.68 -13.33 1.45
CA ASP A 1035 -19.81 -12.80 2.49
C ASP A 1035 -18.34 -12.86 2.04
N LEU A 1036 -17.52 -11.86 2.40
CA LEU A 1036 -16.12 -11.78 1.98
C LEU A 1036 -15.30 -13.03 2.38
N PHE A 1037 -15.49 -13.54 3.60
CA PHE A 1037 -14.76 -14.70 4.10
C PHE A 1037 -14.97 -15.98 3.24
N PRO A 1038 -16.19 -16.53 3.09
CA PRO A 1038 -16.41 -17.72 2.28
C PRO A 1038 -16.09 -17.49 0.80
N GLY A 1039 -16.34 -16.29 0.27
CA GLY A 1039 -16.02 -15.94 -1.12
C GLY A 1039 -14.52 -15.99 -1.42
N GLY A 1040 -13.71 -15.32 -0.59
CA GLY A 1040 -12.25 -15.30 -0.77
C GLY A 1040 -11.57 -16.63 -0.45
N MET A 1041 -12.08 -17.40 0.52
CA MET A 1041 -11.58 -18.76 0.82
C MET A 1041 -11.82 -19.75 -0.32
N SER A 1042 -12.84 -19.51 -1.14
CA SER A 1042 -13.22 -20.40 -2.25
C SER A 1042 -12.48 -20.12 -3.55
N GLU A 1043 -11.61 -19.09 -3.58
CA GLU A 1043 -10.80 -18.77 -4.76
C GLU A 1043 -9.64 -19.75 -4.92
N ARG A 1044 -9.34 -20.10 -6.17
CA ARG A 1044 -8.13 -20.84 -6.54
C ARG A 1044 -6.89 -20.03 -6.14
N PRO A 1045 -5.90 -20.66 -5.49
CA PRO A 1045 -4.66 -19.99 -5.12
C PRO A 1045 -3.93 -19.37 -6.31
N LEU A 1046 -3.24 -18.25 -6.07
CA LEU A 1046 -2.28 -17.71 -7.02
C LEU A 1046 -1.16 -18.73 -7.29
N GLN A 1047 -0.61 -18.74 -8.50
CA GLN A 1047 0.49 -19.65 -8.84
C GLN A 1047 1.70 -19.42 -7.91
N GLY A 1048 2.03 -20.43 -7.10
CA GLY A 1048 3.10 -20.36 -6.11
C GLY A 1048 2.76 -19.62 -4.82
N GLY A 1049 1.51 -19.18 -4.64
CA GLY A 1049 0.95 -18.66 -3.40
C GLY A 1049 -0.05 -19.63 -2.78
N LEU A 1050 -0.57 -19.26 -1.60
CA LEU A 1050 -1.61 -20.02 -0.90
C LEU A 1050 -3.00 -19.44 -1.10
N VAL A 1051 -3.13 -18.12 -1.15
CA VAL A 1051 -4.44 -17.45 -1.25
C VAL A 1051 -4.80 -17.08 -2.68
N GLY A 1052 -6.11 -16.97 -2.94
CA GLY A 1052 -6.64 -16.44 -4.18
C GLY A 1052 -6.42 -14.93 -4.37
N PRO A 1053 -6.71 -14.40 -5.57
CA PRO A 1053 -6.39 -13.02 -5.94
C PRO A 1053 -7.01 -11.94 -5.03
N THR A 1054 -8.23 -12.14 -4.52
CA THR A 1054 -8.90 -11.14 -3.67
C THR A 1054 -8.23 -11.04 -2.30
N PHE A 1055 -7.99 -12.17 -1.64
CA PHE A 1055 -7.26 -12.19 -0.36
C PHE A 1055 -5.80 -11.78 -0.53
N ALA A 1056 -5.14 -12.19 -1.61
CA ALA A 1056 -3.78 -11.75 -1.91
C ALA A 1056 -3.69 -10.22 -2.02
N CYS A 1057 -4.65 -9.59 -2.70
CA CYS A 1057 -4.74 -8.13 -2.82
C CYS A 1057 -4.92 -7.44 -1.46
N ILE A 1058 -5.89 -7.86 -0.64
CA ILE A 1058 -6.15 -7.26 0.68
C ILE A 1058 -4.93 -7.41 1.61
N ILE A 1059 -4.38 -8.63 1.69
CA ILE A 1059 -3.23 -8.93 2.54
C ILE A 1059 -1.99 -8.15 2.05
N ALA A 1060 -1.72 -8.12 0.75
CA ALA A 1060 -0.57 -7.40 0.22
C ALA A 1060 -0.67 -5.89 0.41
N ILE A 1061 -1.88 -5.30 0.28
CA ILE A 1061 -2.11 -3.89 0.60
C ILE A 1061 -1.78 -3.62 2.07
N GLN A 1062 -2.26 -4.45 3.00
CA GLN A 1062 -1.99 -4.28 4.42
C GLN A 1062 -0.49 -4.32 4.71
N PHE A 1063 0.21 -5.39 4.31
CA PHE A 1063 1.65 -5.51 4.55
C PHE A 1063 2.46 -4.41 3.85
N ARG A 1064 2.03 -3.91 2.68
CA ARG A 1064 2.70 -2.76 2.06
C ARG A 1064 2.63 -1.53 2.96
N GLN A 1065 1.48 -1.26 3.57
CA GLN A 1065 1.32 -0.14 4.49
C GLN A 1065 2.13 -0.34 5.77
N LEU A 1066 2.15 -1.56 6.33
CA LEU A 1066 2.95 -1.88 7.51
C LEU A 1066 4.45 -1.65 7.30
N ARG A 1067 4.96 -1.88 6.08
CA ARG A 1067 6.34 -1.54 5.73
C ARG A 1067 6.53 -0.04 5.46
N LYS A 1068 5.65 0.55 4.65
CA LYS A 1068 5.79 1.91 4.11
C LYS A 1068 5.50 2.99 5.14
N CYS A 1069 4.60 2.75 6.07
CA CYS A 1069 4.11 3.74 7.03
C CYS A 1069 4.78 3.65 8.39
N ASP A 1070 5.83 2.83 8.50
CA ASP A 1070 6.51 2.56 9.75
C ASP A 1070 7.89 3.24 9.81
N ARG A 1071 8.01 4.28 10.64
CA ARG A 1071 9.25 5.04 10.85
C ARG A 1071 10.37 4.18 11.41
N TYR A 1072 10.03 3.09 12.09
CA TYR A 1072 10.98 2.17 12.71
C TYR A 1072 11.12 0.86 11.91
N TRP A 1073 10.61 0.80 10.67
CA TRP A 1073 10.84 -0.33 9.78
C TRP A 1073 12.32 -0.69 9.77
N TYR A 1074 12.64 -1.97 9.97
CA TYR A 1074 14.01 -2.34 10.34
C TYR A 1074 15.05 -1.98 9.27
N GLU A 1075 14.69 -1.94 7.98
CA GLU A 1075 15.62 -1.54 6.90
C GLU A 1075 15.66 -0.01 6.65
N ASN A 1076 14.90 0.80 7.38
CA ASN A 1076 14.79 2.25 7.14
C ASN A 1076 16.15 2.98 7.26
N ASP A 1077 16.36 4.06 6.51
CA ASP A 1077 17.52 4.96 6.57
C ASP A 1077 17.40 6.11 7.60
N ASN A 1078 16.30 6.19 8.35
CA ASN A 1078 16.11 7.20 9.40
C ASN A 1078 17.26 7.16 10.43
N ARG A 1079 18.08 8.21 10.48
CA ARG A 1079 19.27 8.29 11.34
C ARG A 1079 19.00 8.04 12.82
N ALA A 1080 17.85 8.50 13.33
CA ALA A 1080 17.49 8.30 14.73
C ALA A 1080 17.19 6.83 15.07
N ALA A 1081 16.61 6.07 14.13
CA ALA A 1081 16.04 4.75 14.39
C ALA A 1081 16.64 3.61 13.55
N ARG A 1082 17.56 3.89 12.63
CA ARG A 1082 18.17 2.89 11.73
C ARG A 1082 19.10 1.96 12.48
N PHE A 1083 19.20 0.73 12.01
CA PHE A 1083 20.32 -0.15 12.34
C PHE A 1083 21.55 0.24 11.50
N THR A 1084 22.76 -0.03 11.98
CA THR A 1084 23.96 0.10 11.12
C THR A 1084 23.92 -0.96 10.01
N GLU A 1085 24.66 -0.76 8.92
CA GLU A 1085 24.71 -1.78 7.85
C GLU A 1085 25.25 -3.13 8.33
N GLN A 1086 26.18 -3.12 9.28
CA GLN A 1086 26.68 -4.33 9.93
C GLN A 1086 25.55 -5.03 10.70
N GLN A 1087 24.80 -4.29 11.53
CA GLN A 1087 23.64 -4.82 12.24
C GLN A 1087 22.56 -5.37 11.30
N LEU A 1088 22.29 -4.67 10.17
CA LEU A 1088 21.36 -5.15 9.15
C LEU A 1088 21.84 -6.43 8.48
N SER A 1089 23.14 -6.54 8.17
CA SER A 1089 23.74 -7.76 7.64
C SER A 1089 23.54 -8.94 8.59
N GLU A 1090 23.69 -8.71 9.91
CA GLU A 1090 23.44 -9.73 10.91
C GLU A 1090 21.95 -10.11 11.01
N ILE A 1091 21.03 -9.14 11.00
CA ILE A 1091 19.56 -9.41 11.03
C ILE A 1091 19.13 -10.20 9.80
N ARG A 1092 19.66 -9.90 8.61
CA ARG A 1092 19.32 -10.57 7.34
C ARG A 1092 19.75 -12.04 7.25
N LYS A 1093 20.59 -12.52 8.18
CA LYS A 1093 20.94 -13.94 8.29
C LYS A 1093 19.85 -14.78 8.96
N THR A 1094 18.93 -14.12 9.67
CA THR A 1094 17.94 -14.79 10.53
C THR A 1094 16.99 -15.63 9.69
N THR A 1095 16.77 -16.87 10.13
CA THR A 1095 15.70 -17.74 9.62
C THR A 1095 14.82 -18.21 10.76
N LEU A 1096 13.56 -18.56 10.50
CA LEU A 1096 12.71 -19.14 11.55
C LEU A 1096 13.34 -20.42 12.11
N SER A 1097 13.88 -21.29 11.24
CA SER A 1097 14.58 -22.50 11.66
C SER A 1097 15.71 -22.23 12.66
N LYS A 1098 16.47 -21.15 12.48
CA LYS A 1098 17.53 -20.78 13.43
C LYS A 1098 16.96 -20.34 14.78
N ILE A 1099 15.91 -19.51 14.77
CA ILE A 1099 15.23 -19.08 16.00
C ILE A 1099 14.72 -20.31 16.77
N LEU A 1100 14.09 -21.28 16.08
CA LEU A 1100 13.63 -22.51 16.74
C LEU A 1100 14.81 -23.30 17.33
N CYS A 1101 15.86 -23.53 16.54
CA CYS A 1101 17.07 -24.27 16.94
C CYS A 1101 17.77 -23.72 18.19
N ASP A 1102 17.98 -22.40 18.26
CA ASP A 1102 18.71 -21.79 19.37
C ASP A 1102 17.92 -21.85 20.70
N ASN A 1103 16.60 -22.09 20.61
CA ASN A 1103 15.66 -22.07 21.71
C ASN A 1103 15.08 -23.44 22.09
N PHE A 1104 15.50 -24.52 21.40
CA PHE A 1104 15.21 -25.89 21.82
C PHE A 1104 15.91 -26.27 23.13
N ASP A 1105 15.27 -27.13 23.90
CA ASP A 1105 15.85 -27.76 25.08
C ASP A 1105 17.01 -28.68 24.69
N VAL A 1106 16.83 -29.48 23.62
CA VAL A 1106 17.85 -30.40 23.08
C VAL A 1106 18.24 -30.00 21.66
N ALA A 1107 19.51 -29.60 21.50
CA ALA A 1107 20.07 -29.30 20.19
C ALA A 1107 20.05 -30.55 19.30
N SER A 1108 19.51 -30.40 18.08
CA SER A 1108 19.31 -31.49 17.12
C SER A 1108 19.52 -30.95 15.69
N ASP A 1109 18.94 -31.61 14.69
CA ASP A 1109 18.89 -31.11 13.32
C ASP A 1109 17.54 -30.43 13.04
N ILE A 1110 17.48 -29.53 12.06
CA ILE A 1110 16.22 -28.98 11.53
C ILE A 1110 16.36 -28.69 10.04
N GLN A 1111 15.26 -28.72 9.30
CA GLN A 1111 15.23 -28.29 7.90
C GLN A 1111 15.55 -26.80 7.76
N ARG A 1112 16.16 -26.41 6.63
CA ARG A 1112 16.64 -25.04 6.39
C ARG A 1112 15.51 -24.00 6.41
N ALA A 1113 14.34 -24.34 5.87
CA ALA A 1113 13.15 -23.51 5.88
C ALA A 1113 12.04 -24.18 6.71
N ALA A 1114 11.70 -23.60 7.86
CA ALA A 1114 10.74 -24.18 8.80
C ALA A 1114 9.31 -24.29 8.25
N PHE A 1115 8.94 -23.42 7.30
CA PHE A 1115 7.63 -23.40 6.64
C PHE A 1115 7.47 -24.44 5.53
N ASP A 1116 8.58 -24.97 5.01
CA ASP A 1116 8.55 -25.93 3.91
C ASP A 1116 8.77 -27.34 4.47
N LEU A 1117 8.10 -28.35 3.90
CA LEU A 1117 8.26 -29.74 4.35
C LEU A 1117 9.72 -30.20 4.21
N PRO A 1118 10.21 -31.07 5.11
CA PRO A 1118 11.55 -31.61 5.00
C PRO A 1118 11.70 -32.45 3.73
N SER A 1119 12.81 -32.28 3.03
CA SER A 1119 13.14 -33.03 1.81
C SER A 1119 14.64 -33.25 1.74
N ASN A 1120 15.09 -34.48 1.45
CA ASN A 1120 16.52 -34.80 1.40
C ASN A 1120 17.33 -33.93 0.42
N PHE A 1121 16.67 -33.35 -0.59
CA PHE A 1121 17.32 -32.53 -1.61
C PHE A 1121 16.92 -31.04 -1.51
N LEU A 1122 15.62 -30.74 -1.47
CA LEU A 1122 15.14 -29.35 -1.58
C LEU A 1122 15.17 -28.59 -0.24
N ASN A 1123 14.97 -29.29 0.88
CA ASN A 1123 14.93 -28.70 2.22
C ASN A 1123 15.46 -29.69 3.26
N PRO A 1124 16.76 -30.07 3.18
CA PRO A 1124 17.31 -31.11 4.02
C PRO A 1124 17.39 -30.65 5.46
N ARG A 1125 17.23 -31.60 6.39
CA ARG A 1125 17.57 -31.38 7.79
C ARG A 1125 19.09 -31.25 7.91
N VAL A 1126 19.51 -30.22 8.61
CA VAL A 1126 20.93 -29.91 8.86
C VAL A 1126 21.15 -29.68 10.36
N PRO A 1127 22.36 -29.91 10.87
CA PRO A 1127 22.68 -29.60 12.25
C PRO A 1127 22.40 -28.14 12.58
N CYS A 1128 21.78 -27.87 13.74
CA CYS A 1128 21.47 -26.50 14.20
C CYS A 1128 22.72 -25.58 14.23
N SER A 1129 23.91 -26.16 14.41
CA SER A 1129 25.20 -25.46 14.39
C SER A 1129 25.62 -24.96 13.00
N SER A 1130 25.10 -25.56 11.92
CA SER A 1130 25.39 -25.17 10.54
C SER A 1130 24.54 -24.01 10.03
N LEU A 1131 23.44 -23.70 10.72
CA LEU A 1131 22.57 -22.58 10.38
C LEU A 1131 23.22 -21.25 10.80
N PRO A 1132 23.21 -20.21 9.94
CA PRO A 1132 23.77 -18.91 10.26
C PRO A 1132 23.20 -18.34 11.55
N LYS A 1133 24.05 -17.84 12.43
CA LYS A 1133 23.67 -17.19 13.70
C LYS A 1133 23.94 -15.69 13.60
N ILE A 1134 23.08 -14.89 14.22
CA ILE A 1134 23.32 -13.45 14.41
C ILE A 1134 24.57 -13.25 15.28
N ASP A 1135 25.55 -12.49 14.79
CA ASP A 1135 26.70 -12.07 15.60
C ASP A 1135 26.38 -10.76 16.33
N LEU A 1136 26.13 -10.85 17.63
CA LEU A 1136 25.81 -9.68 18.46
C LEU A 1136 27.03 -8.77 18.70
N SER A 1137 28.24 -9.16 18.27
CA SER A 1137 29.40 -8.26 18.29
C SER A 1137 29.20 -6.98 17.48
N ALA A 1138 28.31 -6.99 16.48
CA ALA A 1138 27.91 -5.82 15.71
C ALA A 1138 27.13 -4.75 16.53
N TRP A 1139 26.70 -5.07 17.76
CA TRP A 1139 26.10 -4.12 18.70
C TRP A 1139 27.07 -3.65 19.79
N ARG A 1140 28.35 -4.05 19.74
CA ARG A 1140 29.35 -3.64 20.72
C ARG A 1140 29.62 -2.13 20.62
N GLU A 1141 29.41 -1.41 21.71
CA GLU A 1141 29.81 -0.02 21.83
C GLU A 1141 31.28 0.08 22.29
N SER A 1142 32.12 0.69 21.46
CA SER A 1142 33.55 0.90 21.74
C SER A 1142 33.78 2.33 22.26
N SER A 1143 32.98 2.77 23.23
CA SER A 1143 32.81 4.21 23.53
C SER A 1143 33.98 4.88 24.28
N THR A 1144 35.16 4.26 24.41
CA THR A 1144 36.32 4.92 25.06
C THR A 1144 37.71 4.65 24.46
N GLN A 1145 37.90 3.79 23.44
CA GLN A 1145 39.26 3.37 23.01
C GLN A 1145 39.53 3.34 21.49
N GLY A 1146 38.61 3.80 20.63
CA GLY A 1146 38.74 3.70 19.17
C GLY A 1146 38.03 2.46 18.59
N CYS A 1147 38.23 2.20 17.30
CA CYS A 1147 37.61 1.12 16.54
C CYS A 1147 38.64 0.05 16.20
N LEU A 1148 38.26 -1.22 16.25
CA LEU A 1148 39.12 -2.32 15.81
C LEU A 1148 38.95 -2.56 14.31
N ILE A 1149 39.95 -2.20 13.49
CA ILE A 1149 39.93 -2.36 12.03
C ILE A 1149 41.09 -3.27 11.61
N ALA A 1150 40.78 -4.45 11.05
CA ALA A 1150 41.76 -5.48 10.68
C ALA A 1150 42.80 -5.79 11.78
N ALA A 1151 42.31 -6.03 13.01
CA ALA A 1151 43.10 -6.29 14.20
C ALA A 1151 44.03 -5.15 14.65
N ARG A 1152 43.83 -3.92 14.13
CA ARG A 1152 44.51 -2.70 14.59
C ARG A 1152 43.52 -1.81 15.32
N ASN A 1153 43.96 -1.21 16.43
CA ASN A 1153 43.14 -0.23 17.15
C ASN A 1153 43.30 1.14 16.48
N VAL A 1154 42.19 1.70 16.00
CA VAL A 1154 42.15 2.95 15.23
C VAL A 1154 41.43 4.01 16.07
N PRO A 1155 42.10 5.10 16.45
CA PRO A 1155 41.48 6.17 17.23
C PRO A 1155 40.24 6.76 16.55
N LEU A 1156 39.31 7.30 17.35
CA LEU A 1156 38.16 8.03 16.83
C LEU A 1156 38.63 9.22 15.95
N GLY A 1157 38.14 9.27 14.71
CA GLY A 1157 38.54 10.25 13.69
C GLY A 1157 39.62 9.77 12.72
N ASP A 1158 40.34 8.69 13.04
CA ASP A 1158 41.40 8.15 12.19
C ASP A 1158 40.87 7.10 11.19
N SER A 1159 41.61 6.93 10.09
CA SER A 1159 41.32 5.94 9.06
C SER A 1159 42.33 4.79 9.01
N ALA A 1160 41.88 3.59 8.70
CA ALA A 1160 42.73 2.44 8.40
C ALA A 1160 42.21 1.62 7.22
N PHE A 1161 43.12 0.96 6.50
CA PHE A 1161 42.80 0.09 5.38
C PHE A 1161 42.76 -1.38 5.84
N PRO A 1162 41.57 -1.98 6.03
CA PRO A 1162 41.51 -3.41 6.34
C PRO A 1162 41.93 -4.30 5.17
N SER A 1163 41.84 -3.79 3.94
CA SER A 1163 42.23 -4.46 2.71
C SER A 1163 42.72 -3.42 1.68
N PRO A 1164 43.42 -3.84 0.61
CA PRO A 1164 44.01 -2.90 -0.35
C PRO A 1164 42.98 -1.98 -1.05
N CYS A 1165 41.74 -2.41 -1.23
CA CYS A 1165 40.68 -1.62 -1.88
C CYS A 1165 39.55 -1.22 -0.95
N THR A 1166 39.74 -1.27 0.37
CA THR A 1166 38.74 -0.82 1.35
C THR A 1166 39.41 0.10 2.36
N SER A 1167 38.83 1.28 2.59
CA SER A 1167 39.27 2.22 3.63
C SER A 1167 38.17 2.37 4.67
N CYS A 1168 38.51 2.32 5.95
CA CYS A 1168 37.57 2.54 7.04
C CYS A 1168 37.97 3.75 7.87
N ILE A 1169 37.01 4.56 8.30
CA ILE A 1169 37.20 5.64 9.26
C ILE A 1169 36.54 5.21 10.57
N CYS A 1170 37.25 5.36 11.68
CA CYS A 1170 36.68 5.12 12.99
C CYS A 1170 35.82 6.33 13.42
N SER A 1171 34.53 6.10 13.61
CA SER A 1171 33.57 7.11 14.07
C SER A 1171 33.01 6.73 15.44
N VAL A 1172 32.26 7.65 16.07
CA VAL A 1172 31.53 7.36 17.31
C VAL A 1172 30.50 6.23 17.14
N GLU A 1173 30.09 5.94 15.91
CA GLU A 1173 29.20 4.83 15.54
C GLU A 1173 29.96 3.52 15.22
N GLY A 1174 31.29 3.50 15.35
CA GLY A 1174 32.17 2.38 14.96
C GLY A 1174 32.93 2.61 13.64
N ALA A 1175 33.54 1.56 13.10
CA ALA A 1175 34.32 1.62 11.86
C ALA A 1175 33.42 1.72 10.62
N GLN A 1176 33.46 2.86 9.93
CA GLN A 1176 32.74 3.10 8.69
C GLN A 1176 33.65 2.84 7.49
N CYS A 1177 33.39 1.77 6.75
CA CYS A 1177 34.22 1.33 5.63
C CYS A 1177 33.63 1.70 4.27
N ALA A 1178 34.49 2.08 3.33
CA ALA A 1178 34.13 2.39 1.96
C ALA A 1178 35.11 1.71 0.99
N SER A 1179 34.56 1.13 -0.07
CA SER A 1179 35.34 0.60 -1.19
C SER A 1179 36.00 1.73 -1.96
N LEU A 1180 37.29 1.58 -2.24
CA LEU A 1180 38.09 2.52 -3.00
C LEU A 1180 37.92 2.27 -4.49
N ARG A 1181 37.81 3.35 -5.25
CA ARG A 1181 37.91 3.30 -6.71
C ARG A 1181 39.38 3.33 -7.10
N ILE A 1182 39.87 2.28 -7.74
CA ILE A 1182 41.26 2.16 -8.14
C ILE A 1182 41.44 2.77 -9.53
N THR A 1183 42.27 3.80 -9.62
CA THR A 1183 42.59 4.49 -10.88
C THR A 1183 43.86 3.95 -11.55
N ASP A 1184 44.76 3.35 -10.76
CA ASP A 1184 46.01 2.73 -11.24
C ASP A 1184 46.28 1.42 -10.49
N CYS A 1185 46.00 0.29 -11.13
CA CYS A 1185 46.28 -1.03 -10.58
C CYS A 1185 47.79 -1.27 -10.39
N ALA A 1186 48.66 -0.69 -11.23
CA ALA A 1186 50.12 -0.86 -11.13
C ALA A 1186 50.71 -0.15 -9.91
N GLN A 1187 50.10 0.95 -9.46
CA GLN A 1187 50.42 1.56 -8.18
C GLN A 1187 49.97 0.66 -7.01
N LEU A 1188 48.76 0.11 -7.07
CA LEU A 1188 48.23 -0.78 -6.04
C LEU A 1188 49.11 -2.03 -5.83
N TRP A 1189 49.59 -2.65 -6.92
CA TRP A 1189 50.53 -3.80 -6.86
C TRP A 1189 51.91 -3.44 -6.31
N ARG A 1190 52.28 -2.15 -6.26
CA ARG A 1190 53.53 -1.67 -5.63
C ARG A 1190 53.37 -1.45 -4.13
N GLU A 1191 52.17 -1.08 -3.70
CA GLU A 1191 51.87 -0.77 -2.29
C GLU A 1191 51.40 -2.00 -1.50
N TRP A 1192 50.77 -2.98 -2.17
CA TRP A 1192 50.23 -4.17 -1.54
C TRP A 1192 50.68 -5.47 -2.22
N PRO A 1193 50.87 -6.58 -1.46
CA PRO A 1193 51.22 -7.89 -2.03
C PRO A 1193 50.18 -8.36 -3.04
N ARG A 1194 50.63 -9.07 -4.08
CA ARG A 1194 49.73 -9.52 -5.15
C ARG A 1194 48.64 -10.45 -4.62
N GLU A 1195 48.99 -11.29 -3.66
CA GLU A 1195 48.08 -12.23 -3.03
C GLU A 1195 47.06 -11.53 -2.13
N ALA A 1196 47.33 -10.30 -1.65
CA ALA A 1196 46.39 -9.53 -0.84
C ALA A 1196 45.38 -8.78 -1.71
N VAL A 1197 45.82 -8.23 -2.85
CA VAL A 1197 44.95 -7.55 -3.83
C VAL A 1197 44.05 -8.54 -4.56
N LEU A 1198 44.52 -9.76 -4.87
CA LEU A 1198 43.69 -10.81 -5.48
C LEU A 1198 42.72 -11.50 -4.51
N ARG A 1199 42.93 -11.35 -3.19
CA ARG A 1199 42.00 -11.86 -2.15
C ARG A 1199 40.91 -10.86 -1.78
N ASP A 1200 41.05 -9.61 -2.22
CA ASP A 1200 40.07 -8.56 -2.03
C ASP A 1200 39.14 -8.54 -3.26
N ASP A 1201 37.85 -8.85 -3.04
CA ASP A 1201 36.85 -8.97 -4.12
C ASP A 1201 36.66 -7.65 -4.89
N VAL A 1202 36.79 -6.51 -4.20
CA VAL A 1202 36.65 -5.16 -4.78
C VAL A 1202 37.85 -4.85 -5.66
N CYS A 1203 39.06 -5.19 -5.21
CA CYS A 1203 40.27 -5.10 -6.01
C CYS A 1203 40.23 -6.04 -7.20
N THR A 1204 39.75 -7.27 -7.01
CA THR A 1204 39.73 -8.30 -8.05
C THR A 1204 38.77 -7.91 -9.18
N ALA A 1205 37.60 -7.36 -8.85
CA ALA A 1205 36.67 -6.83 -9.83
C ALA A 1205 37.23 -5.65 -10.65
N GLN A 1206 38.09 -4.82 -10.04
CA GLN A 1206 38.66 -3.63 -10.69
C GLN A 1206 40.00 -3.88 -11.41
N CYS A 1207 40.81 -4.83 -10.92
CA CYS A 1207 42.21 -5.01 -11.34
C CYS A 1207 42.59 -6.46 -11.71
N GLY A 1208 41.66 -7.42 -11.65
CA GLY A 1208 41.94 -8.85 -11.84
C GLY A 1208 42.43 -9.25 -13.24
N ALA A 1209 42.21 -8.42 -14.27
CA ALA A 1209 42.56 -8.70 -15.66
C ALA A 1209 43.83 -7.97 -16.17
N ALA A 1210 44.53 -7.18 -15.34
CA ALA A 1210 45.68 -6.38 -15.79
C ALA A 1210 46.98 -7.22 -15.90
N PRO A 1211 47.71 -7.22 -17.03
CA PRO A 1211 48.94 -7.98 -17.20
C PRO A 1211 50.13 -7.36 -16.46
N ALA A 1212 50.98 -8.22 -15.85
CA ALA A 1212 52.15 -7.80 -15.08
C ALA A 1212 53.34 -7.39 -15.96
N GLN A 1213 54.01 -6.28 -15.65
CA GLN A 1213 55.37 -5.98 -16.13
C GLN A 1213 56.44 -6.49 -15.15
N PRO A 1214 57.64 -6.88 -15.63
CA PRO A 1214 58.67 -7.49 -14.80
C PRO A 1214 59.38 -6.49 -13.88
N ARG A 1215 59.74 -6.97 -12.68
CA ARG A 1215 60.45 -6.24 -11.62
C ARG A 1215 61.80 -5.67 -12.10
N ALA A 1216 62.02 -4.38 -11.85
CA ALA A 1216 63.34 -3.74 -11.88
C ALA A 1216 64.07 -3.93 -10.52
N PRO A 1217 65.42 -3.90 -10.48
CA PRO A 1217 66.19 -4.31 -9.32
C PRO A 1217 66.25 -3.22 -8.24
N ARG A 1218 66.38 -3.69 -6.98
CA ARG A 1218 66.54 -2.89 -5.76
C ARG A 1218 67.52 -1.72 -5.91
N ARG A 1219 67.10 -0.52 -5.53
CA ARG A 1219 68.00 0.59 -5.14
C ARG A 1219 67.64 1.13 -3.75
N GLN A 1220 68.63 0.94 -2.86
CA GLN A 1220 69.11 1.73 -1.73
C GLN A 1220 68.14 2.56 -0.86
N ASN A 1221 68.30 2.34 0.45
CA ASN A 1221 67.84 3.17 1.56
C ASN A 1221 67.98 4.67 1.29
N ILE A 1222 66.85 5.37 1.24
CA ILE A 1222 66.79 6.82 1.45
C ILE A 1222 65.96 7.03 2.72
N ASN A 1223 66.64 7.43 3.79
CA ASN A 1223 66.02 7.97 4.99
C ASN A 1223 65.23 9.23 4.63
N PHE A 1224 63.90 9.18 4.69
CA PHE A 1224 63.08 10.38 4.79
C PHE A 1224 62.81 10.67 6.27
N LYS A 1225 63.44 11.73 6.78
CA LYS A 1225 63.02 12.39 8.03
C LYS A 1225 61.66 13.03 7.79
N PHE A 1226 60.71 12.78 8.68
CA PHE A 1226 59.47 13.56 8.78
C PHE A 1226 59.81 15.01 9.17
N PRO A 1227 59.18 16.03 8.56
CA PRO A 1227 59.17 17.37 9.13
C PRO A 1227 58.25 17.40 10.35
N ASP A 1228 58.77 17.96 11.44
CA ASP A 1228 58.05 18.36 12.63
C ASP A 1228 57.04 19.46 12.28
N LEU A 1229 55.75 19.22 12.55
CA LEU A 1229 54.63 20.13 12.27
C LEU A 1229 54.08 20.81 13.53
N THR A 1230 54.92 21.00 14.56
CA THR A 1230 54.54 21.75 15.76
C THR A 1230 54.19 23.25 15.62
N PRO A 1231 54.32 23.99 14.49
CA PRO A 1231 54.02 25.44 14.51
C PRO A 1231 52.67 25.90 13.91
N PHE A 1232 51.64 25.07 13.73
CA PHE A 1232 50.30 25.57 13.29
C PHE A 1232 49.19 25.52 14.35
N ILE A 1233 49.56 25.52 15.63
CA ILE A 1233 48.68 25.94 16.74
C ILE A 1233 49.12 27.35 17.17
N ALA A 1234 48.46 28.37 16.60
CA ALA A 1234 48.13 29.67 17.22
C ALA A 1234 47.77 30.73 16.16
N LYS A 1235 46.50 30.78 15.74
CA LYS A 1235 45.66 31.99 15.76
C LYS A 1235 44.21 31.64 15.48
#